data_AF-A0A8S0Z5F9-F1
#
_entry.id   AF-A0A8S0Z5F9-F1
#
_cell.length_a   1.000
_cell.length_b   1.000
_cell.length_c   1.000
_cell.angle_alpha   90.00
_cell.angle_beta   90.00
_cell.angle_gamma   90.00
#
_symmetry.space_group_name_H-M   'P 1'
#
loop_
_entity.id
_entity.type
_entity.pdbx_description
1 polymer ?
#
loop_
_entity_poly.entity_id
_entity_poly.type
_entity_poly.pdbx_seq_one_letter_code
_entity_poly.pdbx_strand_id
1 'polypeptide(L)'
;MLKFYDSPLLRQYAVVIVVNLCVLATGTGVVWPSPVLVKLNNSTQPVLSRPITEEEGSWIVSIGSISGIASNFLIAFLVDIVGRKYGLILACLPKLVAGFIFIFATEVWLVLLGRALVGISDSAIFTLVPMYASEIASKDIRGGLGTILQIMCSFGVVIMLSLGPFISYINLNITYTCINLLTTIPLFILPDSPYFLYSKGRTAEALKVLTFCRGSEALAHEELKEYEAVDGKDAKINKRDIFANKLFQKSLILVVIFSIGCQFAGFNAVSFYLQTVLESTQTSVKPEFASVIIGVIQLVASFGTTFMTDKFGRKPILTVTGFGMALGMLGLGIFFKLKETVPVTGFLNYVPLISLILVVYSFSAGLGSLFWVVGAELFDDKSRGIGMSICLMATTIAMFLTTKYFAFFTSAIGAALTYWIFSINCVLMCLFIMFFIPETKAAMAAIRLIALVLAVSAVTLCDMSDGNETIMRPIPEGLKLGVATSNYQIEGAWNVSGKTPSIWDTYCHTTDRIKDGSTGDDACKSYEFYQRDIQMMKYLGIDFYRFSIAWTRVLPSGFANIINQDGIDYYNRLIDELIANGIEPMVTMYHWDLPQTLQDLGGWTNPFITEWFEDYARVLYEAYGDRVKTWITINEPKQLAIFGYGMTRFAPDMVSPGIGDYMAVKNILLAHARAYHLYDKVYRKEQKGVCGITIATDFREGATNSSADIELGNLAMDFEVGLYSHPIFSTTGGFPKDAVKRVAEKSAQQGFPRTRLPQLTHEEAEYIKGTSDFFGFNHYSTKFYTEKGYTQGSFPIPSYDDDIGGLTSYLNYKQAPVIHSTAIPNGMRKALNWVRETCNNPRILITENGYGDLGGADDEDRVQYYKDYLGAVLSAIEDGCNVATFTAWSLMDNFEWDGGYGPKFGLFDVDFDDDKRTRKPKTSAVWYKNVIATRKLDPNYTPELQDISF
;
A
#
# COMPACT_ATOMS: atom_id res chain seq x y z
N MET A 1 -2.46 -37.34 -21.34
CA MET A 1 -1.22 -36.64 -21.79
C MET A 1 -0.83 -36.88 -23.25
N LEU A 2 -1.57 -37.66 -24.07
CA LEU A 2 -1.12 -38.08 -25.41
C LEU A 2 -1.78 -37.40 -26.64
N LYS A 3 -2.65 -36.39 -26.48
CA LYS A 3 -3.14 -35.56 -27.61
C LYS A 3 -2.30 -34.27 -27.85
N PHE A 4 -1.37 -33.97 -26.96
CA PHE A 4 -0.52 -32.76 -27.04
C PHE A 4 0.57 -32.89 -28.11
N TYR A 5 0.97 -34.13 -28.45
CA TYR A 5 2.02 -34.41 -29.42
C TYR A 5 1.55 -34.37 -30.89
N ASP A 6 0.26 -34.21 -31.18
CA ASP A 6 -0.22 -34.23 -32.57
C ASP A 6 -0.09 -32.88 -33.29
N SER A 7 0.05 -31.77 -32.55
CA SER A 7 0.21 -30.44 -33.13
C SER A 7 1.68 -30.11 -33.43
N PRO A 8 2.04 -29.81 -34.71
CA PRO A 8 3.39 -29.38 -35.07
C PRO A 8 3.82 -28.10 -34.36
N LEU A 9 2.87 -27.20 -34.09
CA LEU A 9 3.08 -25.98 -33.33
C LEU A 9 3.53 -26.29 -31.90
N LEU A 10 2.79 -27.14 -31.19
CA LEU A 10 3.10 -27.50 -29.80
C LEU A 10 4.44 -28.22 -29.67
N ARG A 11 4.85 -29.02 -30.66
CA ARG A 11 6.17 -29.67 -30.70
C ARG A 11 7.30 -28.64 -30.74
N GLN A 12 7.18 -27.61 -31.59
CA GLN A 12 8.17 -26.55 -31.70
C GLN A 12 8.28 -25.73 -30.40
N TYR A 13 7.13 -25.36 -29.80
CA TYR A 13 7.11 -24.70 -28.49
C TYR A 13 7.74 -25.56 -27.41
N ALA A 14 7.45 -26.87 -27.36
CA ALA A 14 8.02 -27.77 -26.36
C ALA A 14 9.55 -27.85 -26.49
N VAL A 15 10.09 -28.03 -27.70
CA VAL A 15 11.54 -28.08 -27.94
C VAL A 15 12.21 -26.76 -27.54
N VAL A 16 11.61 -25.62 -27.89
CA VAL A 16 12.18 -24.31 -27.54
C VAL A 16 12.05 -24.00 -26.05
N ILE A 17 10.97 -24.41 -25.37
CA ILE A 17 10.85 -24.25 -23.92
C ILE A 17 11.92 -25.09 -23.21
N VAL A 18 12.11 -26.34 -23.63
CA VAL A 18 13.13 -27.22 -23.04
C VAL A 18 14.53 -26.65 -23.23
N VAL A 19 14.86 -26.12 -24.42
CA VAL A 19 16.18 -25.51 -24.63
C VAL A 19 16.38 -24.26 -23.77
N ASN A 20 15.31 -23.49 -23.50
CA ASN A 20 15.39 -22.29 -22.67
C ASN A 20 15.43 -22.59 -21.15
N LEU A 21 15.31 -23.85 -20.72
CA LEU A 21 15.53 -24.20 -19.31
C LEU A 21 16.97 -23.86 -18.85
N CYS A 22 17.97 -23.96 -19.73
CA CYS A 22 19.32 -23.53 -19.36
C CYS A 22 19.42 -22.00 -19.18
N VAL A 23 18.57 -21.22 -19.86
CA VAL A 23 18.45 -19.77 -19.67
C VAL A 23 17.84 -19.44 -18.32
N LEU A 24 16.92 -20.27 -17.80
CA LEU A 24 16.44 -20.15 -16.42
C LEU A 24 17.60 -20.28 -15.43
N ALA A 25 18.48 -21.26 -15.63
CA ALA A 25 19.69 -21.36 -14.83
C ALA A 25 20.62 -20.14 -15.03
N THR A 26 20.70 -19.56 -16.22
CA THR A 26 21.38 -18.27 -16.47
C THR A 26 20.79 -17.14 -15.63
N GLY A 27 19.47 -17.00 -15.57
CA GLY A 27 18.81 -16.03 -14.69
C GLY A 27 19.23 -16.13 -13.22
N THR A 28 19.31 -17.35 -12.67
CA THR A 28 19.76 -17.54 -11.28
C THR A 28 21.23 -17.15 -11.11
N GLY A 29 22.09 -17.47 -12.07
CA GLY A 29 23.54 -17.18 -12.01
C GLY A 29 23.90 -15.71 -12.20
N VAL A 30 23.10 -14.98 -13.00
CA VAL A 30 23.31 -13.56 -13.28
C VAL A 30 23.09 -12.71 -12.02
N VAL A 31 21.99 -12.94 -11.29
CA VAL A 31 21.67 -12.19 -10.05
C VAL A 31 22.23 -12.82 -8.77
N TRP A 32 22.88 -13.98 -8.87
CA TRP A 32 23.54 -14.67 -7.74
C TRP A 32 24.41 -13.75 -6.86
N PRO A 33 25.19 -12.79 -7.41
CA PRO A 33 25.99 -11.90 -6.57
C PRO A 33 25.16 -11.06 -5.58
N SER A 34 23.92 -10.70 -5.90
CA SER A 34 23.10 -9.79 -5.09
C SER A 34 22.95 -10.29 -3.64
N PRO A 35 22.35 -11.46 -3.38
CA PRO A 35 22.24 -11.99 -2.02
C PRO A 35 23.56 -12.53 -1.46
N VAL A 36 24.52 -12.84 -2.32
CA VAL A 36 25.77 -13.47 -1.89
C VAL A 36 26.81 -12.47 -1.42
N LEU A 37 26.91 -11.29 -2.03
CA LEU A 37 27.81 -10.23 -1.56
C LEU A 37 27.53 -9.88 -0.09
N VAL A 38 26.25 -9.77 0.28
CA VAL A 38 25.82 -9.56 1.67
C VAL A 38 26.33 -10.67 2.59
N LYS A 39 26.18 -11.93 2.18
CA LYS A 39 26.62 -13.10 2.96
C LYS A 39 28.15 -13.16 3.08
N LEU A 40 28.88 -12.83 2.03
CA LEU A 40 30.35 -12.82 2.01
C LEU A 40 30.94 -11.65 2.79
N ASN A 41 30.19 -10.55 2.97
CA ASN A 41 30.61 -9.39 3.75
C ASN A 41 30.20 -9.48 5.24
N ASN A 42 29.41 -10.50 5.64
CA ASN A 42 28.94 -10.65 7.01
C ASN A 42 30.07 -11.12 7.95
N SER A 43 30.41 -10.27 8.93
CA SER A 43 31.45 -10.55 9.93
C SER A 43 31.00 -11.47 11.08
N THR A 44 29.69 -11.57 11.32
CA THR A 44 29.12 -12.37 12.42
C THR A 44 28.93 -13.84 12.06
N GLN A 45 28.76 -14.15 10.78
CA GLN A 45 28.67 -15.50 10.23
C GLN A 45 29.56 -15.61 8.97
N PRO A 46 30.89 -15.64 9.16
CA PRO A 46 31.82 -15.62 8.03
C PRO A 46 31.69 -16.90 7.20
N VAL A 47 31.43 -16.72 5.90
CA VAL A 47 31.40 -17.80 4.91
C VAL A 47 32.82 -18.18 4.47
N LEU A 48 33.68 -17.18 4.31
CA LEU A 48 35.08 -17.32 3.94
C LEU A 48 35.98 -17.09 5.16
N SER A 49 37.29 -17.29 5.00
CA SER A 49 38.29 -17.03 6.05
C SER A 49 38.23 -15.60 6.63
N ARG A 50 37.76 -14.63 5.84
CA ARG A 50 37.48 -13.24 6.25
C ARG A 50 36.35 -12.63 5.41
N PRO A 51 35.72 -11.53 5.87
CA PRO A 51 34.87 -10.70 5.02
C PRO A 51 35.62 -10.20 3.78
N ILE A 52 34.89 -10.09 2.67
CA ILE A 52 35.44 -9.59 1.40
C ILE A 52 35.64 -8.07 1.44
N THR A 53 36.62 -7.58 0.69
CA THR A 53 36.81 -6.15 0.45
C THR A 53 35.88 -5.65 -0.66
N GLU A 54 35.68 -4.33 -0.76
CA GLU A 54 34.90 -3.71 -1.84
C GLU A 54 35.48 -4.04 -3.23
N GLU A 55 36.82 -4.05 -3.35
CA GLU A 55 37.52 -4.43 -4.57
C GLU A 55 37.26 -5.89 -4.95
N GLU A 56 37.31 -6.81 -3.98
CA GLU A 56 36.98 -8.22 -4.21
C GLU A 56 35.51 -8.41 -4.60
N GLY A 57 34.59 -7.70 -3.93
CA GLY A 57 33.17 -7.69 -4.26
C GLY A 57 32.91 -7.26 -5.71
N SER A 58 33.58 -6.20 -6.16
CA SER A 58 33.45 -5.73 -7.54
C SER A 58 34.05 -6.68 -8.59
N TRP A 59 35.06 -7.48 -8.24
CA TRP A 59 35.53 -8.57 -9.09
C TRP A 59 34.56 -9.75 -9.11
N ILE A 60 33.97 -10.14 -7.97
CA ILE A 60 32.96 -11.22 -7.89
C ILE A 60 31.77 -10.91 -8.81
N VAL A 61 31.36 -9.64 -8.86
CA VAL A 61 30.28 -9.19 -9.73
C VAL A 61 30.69 -9.21 -11.20
N SER A 62 31.85 -8.64 -11.54
CA SER A 62 32.20 -8.32 -12.93
C SER A 62 32.99 -9.39 -13.69
N ILE A 63 33.68 -10.31 -13.01
CA ILE A 63 34.59 -11.29 -13.63
C ILE A 63 33.90 -12.22 -14.65
N GLY A 64 32.61 -12.51 -14.44
CA GLY A 64 31.83 -13.29 -15.40
C GLY A 64 31.66 -12.60 -16.75
N SER A 65 31.62 -11.26 -16.76
CA SER A 65 31.56 -10.48 -18.00
C SER A 65 32.87 -10.65 -18.78
N ILE A 66 34.03 -10.41 -18.16
CA ILE A 66 35.31 -10.48 -18.86
C ILE A 66 35.64 -11.91 -19.33
N SER A 67 35.32 -12.95 -18.54
CA SER A 67 35.52 -14.34 -18.95
C SER A 67 34.59 -14.75 -20.10
N GLY A 68 33.40 -14.14 -20.17
CA GLY A 68 32.44 -14.31 -21.26
C GLY A 68 32.96 -13.90 -22.63
N ILE A 69 33.87 -12.91 -22.71
CA ILE A 69 34.47 -12.45 -23.97
C ILE A 69 35.24 -13.59 -24.66
N ALA A 70 36.04 -14.34 -23.89
CA ALA A 70 36.79 -15.48 -24.39
C ALA A 70 35.86 -16.61 -24.85
N SER A 71 34.75 -16.83 -24.14
CA SER A 71 33.72 -17.81 -24.50
C SER A 71 33.05 -17.47 -25.82
N ASN A 72 32.63 -16.22 -26.03
CA ASN A 72 31.99 -15.77 -27.26
C ASN A 72 32.89 -15.95 -28.49
N PHE A 73 34.20 -15.76 -28.32
CA PHE A 73 35.16 -16.02 -29.40
C PHE A 73 35.26 -17.52 -29.70
N LEU A 74 35.35 -18.37 -28.67
CA LEU A 74 35.52 -19.81 -28.83
C LEU A 74 34.25 -20.51 -29.38
N ILE A 75 33.07 -20.11 -28.91
CA ILE A 75 31.79 -20.73 -29.27
C ILE A 75 31.47 -20.52 -30.75
N ALA A 76 31.88 -19.39 -31.32
CA ALA A 76 31.71 -19.06 -32.73
C ALA A 76 32.44 -20.03 -33.69
N PHE A 77 33.49 -20.72 -33.22
CA PHE A 77 34.18 -21.75 -34.00
C PHE A 77 33.69 -23.16 -33.65
N LEU A 78 33.36 -23.41 -32.39
CA LEU A 78 32.97 -24.74 -31.94
C LEU A 78 31.57 -25.15 -32.42
N VAL A 79 30.63 -24.21 -32.54
CA VAL A 79 29.22 -24.53 -32.85
C VAL A 79 29.03 -25.25 -34.19
N ASP A 80 29.87 -24.95 -35.18
CA ASP A 80 29.84 -25.60 -36.50
C ASP A 80 30.58 -26.94 -36.53
N ILE A 81 31.34 -27.27 -35.49
CA ILE A 81 32.02 -28.57 -35.34
C ILE A 81 31.11 -29.54 -34.57
N VAL A 82 30.66 -29.15 -33.38
CA VAL A 82 29.97 -30.06 -32.44
C VAL A 82 28.44 -30.07 -32.58
N GLY A 83 27.86 -29.07 -33.24
CA GLY A 83 26.41 -28.91 -33.34
C GLY A 83 25.82 -28.10 -32.21
N ARG A 84 24.55 -27.69 -32.37
CA ARG A 84 23.93 -26.74 -31.46
C ARG A 84 23.52 -27.42 -30.16
N LYS A 85 22.98 -28.66 -30.24
CA LYS A 85 22.63 -29.46 -29.05
C LYS A 85 23.84 -29.74 -28.17
N TYR A 86 24.89 -30.33 -28.72
CA TYR A 86 26.08 -30.68 -27.94
C TYR A 86 26.86 -29.44 -27.52
N GLY A 87 26.84 -28.37 -28.32
CA GLY A 87 27.32 -27.05 -27.92
C GLY A 87 26.65 -26.54 -26.64
N LEU A 88 25.32 -26.66 -26.54
CA LEU A 88 24.57 -26.24 -25.35
C LEU A 88 24.88 -27.10 -24.12
N ILE A 89 24.99 -28.42 -24.29
CA ILE A 89 25.36 -29.33 -23.19
C ILE A 89 26.76 -28.98 -22.68
N LEU A 90 27.73 -28.80 -23.58
CA LEU A 90 29.09 -28.38 -23.23
C LEU A 90 29.11 -27.00 -22.56
N ALA A 91 28.27 -26.07 -23.02
CA ALA A 91 28.13 -24.74 -22.43
C ALA A 91 27.62 -24.79 -20.98
N CYS A 92 26.83 -25.80 -20.59
CA CYS A 92 26.32 -25.94 -19.21
C CYS A 92 27.37 -26.52 -18.23
N LEU A 93 28.37 -27.25 -18.71
CA LEU A 93 29.36 -27.94 -17.86
C LEU A 93 30.17 -27.00 -16.95
N PRO A 94 30.74 -25.87 -17.42
CA PRO A 94 31.47 -24.94 -16.56
C PRO A 94 30.66 -24.47 -15.37
N LYS A 95 29.35 -24.27 -15.55
CA LYS A 95 28.44 -23.77 -14.52
C LYS A 95 28.06 -24.82 -13.48
N LEU A 96 27.96 -26.09 -13.87
CA LEU A 96 27.84 -27.21 -12.94
C LEU A 96 29.09 -27.30 -12.06
N VAL A 97 30.28 -27.20 -12.66
CA VAL A 97 31.56 -27.15 -11.91
C VAL A 97 31.60 -25.95 -10.97
N ALA A 98 31.16 -24.77 -11.43
CA ALA A 98 31.06 -23.57 -10.60
C ALA A 98 30.14 -23.76 -9.39
N GLY A 99 28.99 -24.43 -9.57
CA GLY A 99 28.08 -24.76 -8.48
C GLY A 99 28.75 -25.57 -7.37
N PHE A 100 29.51 -26.62 -7.73
CA PHE A 100 30.32 -27.38 -6.77
C PHE A 100 31.41 -26.53 -6.13
N ILE A 101 32.12 -25.69 -6.90
CA ILE A 101 33.13 -24.77 -6.36
C ILE A 101 32.51 -23.85 -5.31
N PHE A 102 31.32 -23.27 -5.57
CA PHE A 102 30.67 -22.37 -4.62
C PHE A 102 30.28 -23.07 -3.32
N ILE A 103 29.85 -24.33 -3.35
CA ILE A 103 29.51 -25.11 -2.14
C ILE A 103 30.72 -25.26 -1.21
N PHE A 104 31.91 -25.47 -1.77
CA PHE A 104 33.14 -25.74 -1.03
C PHE A 104 34.11 -24.54 -0.97
N ALA A 105 33.67 -23.35 -1.37
CA ALA A 105 34.53 -22.17 -1.42
C ALA A 105 34.88 -21.70 0.00
N THR A 106 36.17 -21.72 0.34
CA THR A 106 36.71 -21.17 1.60
C THR A 106 37.49 -19.87 1.41
N GLU A 107 37.87 -19.57 0.16
CA GLU A 107 38.71 -18.43 -0.21
C GLU A 107 38.11 -17.66 -1.38
N VAL A 108 38.38 -16.35 -1.45
CA VAL A 108 37.81 -15.44 -2.46
C VAL A 108 38.13 -15.87 -3.89
N TRP A 109 39.34 -16.36 -4.15
CA TRP A 109 39.76 -16.78 -5.49
C TRP A 109 38.94 -17.97 -6.01
N LEU A 110 38.44 -18.87 -5.14
CA LEU A 110 37.54 -19.96 -5.52
C LEU A 110 36.19 -19.41 -5.99
N VAL A 111 35.66 -18.39 -5.29
CA VAL A 111 34.45 -17.69 -5.71
C VAL A 111 34.67 -16.99 -7.06
N LEU A 112 35.80 -16.31 -7.25
CA LEU A 112 36.15 -15.68 -8.53
C LEU A 112 36.27 -16.69 -9.68
N LEU A 113 36.91 -17.84 -9.43
CA LEU A 113 37.00 -18.93 -10.41
C LEU A 113 35.61 -19.46 -10.78
N GLY A 114 34.76 -19.73 -9.79
CA GLY A 114 33.38 -20.15 -10.03
C GLY A 114 32.61 -19.12 -10.85
N ARG A 115 32.70 -17.82 -10.50
CA ARG A 115 32.06 -16.73 -11.26
C ARG A 115 32.58 -16.61 -12.69
N ALA A 116 33.87 -16.80 -12.92
CA ALA A 116 34.45 -16.80 -14.26
C ALA A 116 33.89 -17.96 -15.11
N LEU A 117 33.73 -19.16 -14.54
CA LEU A 117 33.13 -20.31 -15.21
C LEU A 117 31.64 -20.09 -15.52
N VAL A 118 30.89 -19.47 -14.60
CA VAL A 118 29.49 -19.04 -14.84
C VAL A 118 29.43 -18.08 -16.03
N GLY A 119 30.31 -17.08 -16.09
CA GLY A 119 30.37 -16.13 -17.20
C GLY A 119 30.66 -16.76 -18.57
N ILE A 120 31.56 -17.76 -18.60
CA ILE A 120 31.84 -18.54 -19.82
C ILE A 120 30.58 -19.28 -20.27
N SER A 121 29.90 -19.93 -19.34
CA SER A 121 28.67 -20.69 -19.59
C SER A 121 27.53 -19.79 -20.09
N ASP A 122 27.22 -18.71 -19.36
CA ASP A 122 26.10 -17.83 -19.67
C ASP A 122 26.28 -17.15 -21.02
N SER A 123 27.50 -16.73 -21.37
CA SER A 123 27.79 -16.12 -22.68
C SER A 123 27.58 -17.11 -23.84
N ALA A 124 28.00 -18.37 -23.65
CA ALA A 124 27.77 -19.42 -24.63
C ALA A 124 26.28 -19.77 -24.77
N ILE A 125 25.53 -19.82 -23.66
CA ILE A 125 24.09 -20.08 -23.64
C ILE A 125 23.31 -18.98 -24.36
N PHE A 126 23.57 -17.70 -24.05
CA PHE A 126 22.92 -16.56 -24.71
C PHE A 126 23.23 -16.49 -26.21
N THR A 127 24.35 -17.07 -26.65
CA THR A 127 24.68 -17.19 -28.07
C THR A 127 23.96 -18.37 -28.73
N LEU A 128 24.02 -19.56 -28.13
CA LEU A 128 23.54 -20.81 -28.71
C LEU A 128 22.01 -20.98 -28.70
N VAL A 129 21.33 -20.52 -27.65
CA VAL A 129 19.89 -20.72 -27.50
C VAL A 129 19.09 -20.01 -28.59
N PRO A 130 19.33 -18.71 -28.91
CA PRO A 130 18.65 -18.06 -30.03
C PRO A 130 18.91 -18.75 -31.36
N MET A 131 20.14 -19.21 -31.61
CA MET A 131 20.48 -19.94 -32.84
C MET A 131 19.68 -21.24 -32.95
N TYR A 132 19.71 -22.08 -31.90
CA TYR A 132 18.96 -23.33 -31.85
C TYR A 132 17.45 -23.10 -32.02
N ALA A 133 16.89 -22.13 -31.29
CA ALA A 133 15.47 -21.80 -31.37
C ALA A 133 15.07 -21.34 -32.79
N SER A 134 15.92 -20.53 -33.45
CA SER A 134 15.64 -20.04 -34.81
C SER A 134 15.67 -21.14 -35.89
N GLU A 135 16.51 -22.16 -35.70
CA GLU A 135 16.65 -23.30 -36.62
C GLU A 135 15.56 -24.38 -36.39
N ILE A 136 14.94 -24.42 -35.21
CA ILE A 136 13.77 -25.26 -34.91
C ILE A 136 12.46 -24.57 -35.32
N ALA A 137 12.32 -23.28 -35.01
CA ALA A 137 11.09 -22.52 -35.24
C ALA A 137 10.81 -22.26 -36.71
N SER A 138 9.56 -22.46 -37.14
CA SER A 138 9.08 -21.97 -38.43
C SER A 138 9.07 -20.44 -38.47
N LYS A 139 9.17 -19.88 -39.68
CA LYS A 139 9.28 -18.43 -39.92
C LYS A 139 8.17 -17.62 -39.22
N ASP A 140 6.95 -18.16 -39.18
CA ASP A 140 5.76 -17.47 -38.63
C ASP A 140 5.76 -17.31 -37.11
N ILE A 141 6.42 -18.21 -36.38
CA ILE A 141 6.39 -18.23 -34.90
C ILE A 141 7.73 -17.86 -34.25
N ARG A 142 8.77 -17.68 -35.07
CA ARG A 142 10.15 -17.39 -34.63
C ARG A 142 10.23 -16.15 -33.74
N GLY A 143 9.45 -15.10 -34.05
CA GLY A 143 9.40 -13.88 -33.25
C GLY A 143 8.86 -14.12 -31.84
N GLY A 144 7.74 -14.83 -31.71
CA GLY A 144 7.14 -15.18 -30.41
C GLY A 144 8.04 -16.09 -29.57
N LEU A 145 8.64 -17.11 -30.20
CA LEU A 145 9.56 -18.04 -29.53
C LEU A 145 10.86 -17.36 -29.06
N GLY A 146 11.31 -16.29 -29.73
CA GLY A 146 12.44 -15.48 -29.28
C GLY A 146 12.23 -14.82 -27.93
N THR A 147 10.98 -14.51 -27.54
CA THR A 147 10.66 -13.86 -26.26
C THR A 147 10.75 -14.82 -25.06
N ILE A 148 10.67 -16.14 -25.29
CA ILE A 148 10.74 -17.15 -24.21
C ILE A 148 12.08 -17.07 -23.46
N LEU A 149 13.15 -16.69 -24.15
CA LEU A 149 14.47 -16.52 -23.55
C LEU A 149 14.45 -15.52 -22.39
N GLN A 150 13.85 -14.35 -22.58
CA GLN A 150 13.79 -13.33 -21.54
C GLN A 150 12.85 -13.72 -20.39
N ILE A 151 11.76 -14.43 -20.70
CA ILE A 151 10.84 -14.97 -19.68
C ILE A 151 11.56 -15.97 -18.79
N MET A 152 12.29 -16.93 -19.37
CA MET A 152 13.03 -17.94 -18.61
C MET A 152 14.16 -17.33 -17.79
N CYS A 153 14.91 -16.38 -18.36
CA CYS A 153 15.93 -15.61 -17.63
C CYS A 153 15.32 -14.92 -16.40
N SER A 154 14.21 -14.20 -16.59
CA SER A 154 13.51 -13.50 -15.50
C SER A 154 12.98 -14.46 -14.44
N PHE A 155 12.50 -15.64 -14.84
CA PHE A 155 12.06 -16.65 -13.89
C PHE A 155 13.22 -17.15 -13.00
N GLY A 156 14.40 -17.37 -13.60
CA GLY A 156 15.62 -17.66 -12.85
C GLY A 156 16.00 -16.56 -11.85
N VAL A 157 15.89 -15.30 -12.25
CA VAL A 157 16.14 -14.14 -11.37
C VAL A 157 15.21 -14.18 -10.16
N VAL A 158 13.91 -14.41 -10.36
CA VAL A 158 12.92 -14.49 -9.26
C VAL A 158 13.29 -15.59 -8.29
N ILE A 159 13.67 -16.77 -8.77
CA ILE A 159 14.06 -17.90 -7.91
C ILE A 159 15.24 -17.51 -7.02
N MET A 160 16.28 -16.89 -7.60
CA MET A 160 17.46 -16.48 -6.84
C MET A 160 17.15 -15.37 -5.83
N LEU A 161 16.34 -14.38 -6.18
CA LEU A 161 15.94 -13.31 -5.25
C LEU A 161 14.94 -13.79 -4.18
N SER A 162 14.17 -14.84 -4.46
CA SER A 162 13.22 -15.43 -3.50
C SER A 162 13.88 -16.38 -2.50
N LEU A 163 14.96 -17.06 -2.90
CA LEU A 163 15.67 -18.01 -2.04
C LEU A 163 16.90 -17.40 -1.38
N GLY A 164 17.67 -16.65 -2.16
CA GLY A 164 18.98 -16.12 -1.79
C GLY A 164 19.02 -15.40 -0.45
N PRO A 165 18.17 -14.40 -0.20
CA PRO A 165 18.18 -13.67 1.05
C PRO A 165 17.86 -14.56 2.27
N PHE A 166 16.97 -15.54 2.12
CA PHE A 166 16.38 -16.30 3.23
C PHE A 166 17.11 -17.58 3.63
N ILE A 167 18.01 -18.11 2.80
CA ILE A 167 18.74 -19.36 3.09
C ILE A 167 20.25 -19.15 3.26
N SER A 168 20.93 -20.09 3.91
CA SER A 168 22.38 -20.02 4.12
C SER A 168 23.15 -20.11 2.80
N TYR A 169 24.38 -19.59 2.76
CA TYR A 169 25.24 -19.61 1.57
C TYR A 169 25.42 -21.02 0.99
N ILE A 170 25.66 -22.02 1.84
CA ILE A 170 25.84 -23.41 1.40
C ILE A 170 24.54 -23.95 0.79
N ASN A 171 23.40 -23.79 1.48
CA ASN A 171 22.10 -24.28 0.99
C ASN A 171 21.68 -23.58 -0.31
N LEU A 172 22.01 -22.30 -0.47
CA LEU A 172 21.80 -21.56 -1.71
C LEU A 172 22.60 -22.16 -2.86
N ASN A 173 23.88 -22.47 -2.64
CA ASN A 173 24.74 -23.03 -3.68
C ASN A 173 24.44 -24.50 -4.00
N ILE A 174 23.97 -25.29 -3.02
CA ILE A 174 23.38 -26.61 -3.28
C ILE A 174 22.16 -26.47 -4.18
N THR A 175 21.23 -25.58 -3.83
CA THR A 175 20.01 -25.35 -4.61
C THR A 175 20.32 -24.86 -6.02
N TYR A 176 21.24 -23.90 -6.16
CA TYR A 176 21.75 -23.42 -7.44
C TYR A 176 22.33 -24.56 -8.29
N THR A 177 23.14 -25.44 -7.69
CA THR A 177 23.72 -26.61 -8.39
C THR A 177 22.64 -27.59 -8.83
N CYS A 178 21.66 -27.87 -7.98
CA CYS A 178 20.50 -28.71 -8.33
C CYS A 178 19.69 -28.13 -9.48
N ILE A 179 19.42 -26.81 -9.47
CA ILE A 179 18.71 -26.13 -10.57
C ILE A 179 19.49 -26.32 -11.88
N ASN A 180 20.80 -26.05 -11.89
CA ASN A 180 21.64 -26.22 -13.08
C ASN A 180 21.62 -27.68 -13.59
N LEU A 181 21.62 -28.66 -12.69
CA LEU A 181 21.54 -30.07 -13.06
C LEU A 181 20.19 -30.41 -13.68
N LEU A 182 19.09 -30.00 -13.03
CA LEU A 182 17.71 -30.23 -13.48
C LEU A 182 17.41 -29.55 -14.82
N THR A 183 18.00 -28.39 -15.10
CA THR A 183 17.81 -27.69 -16.37
C THR A 183 18.69 -28.25 -17.49
N THR A 184 19.80 -28.92 -17.17
CA THR A 184 20.72 -29.49 -18.17
C THR A 184 20.28 -30.88 -18.64
N ILE A 185 19.75 -31.73 -17.75
CA ILE A 185 19.33 -33.10 -18.09
C ILE A 185 18.35 -33.16 -19.29
N PRO A 186 17.32 -32.30 -19.39
CA PRO A 186 16.41 -32.30 -20.54
C PRO A 186 17.07 -31.97 -21.89
N LEU A 187 18.27 -31.39 -21.92
CA LEU A 187 18.95 -31.10 -23.19
C LEU A 187 19.41 -32.38 -23.91
N PHE A 188 19.62 -33.48 -23.18
CA PHE A 188 20.05 -34.75 -23.77
C PHE A 188 18.96 -35.41 -24.64
N ILE A 189 17.69 -35.11 -24.39
CA ILE A 189 16.55 -35.67 -25.15
C ILE A 189 16.20 -34.88 -26.41
N LEU A 190 16.76 -33.68 -26.58
CA LEU A 190 16.50 -32.85 -27.75
C LEU A 190 17.18 -33.39 -29.02
N PRO A 191 16.61 -33.19 -30.22
CA PRO A 191 17.34 -33.42 -31.47
C PRO A 191 18.42 -32.35 -31.65
N ASP A 192 19.40 -32.60 -32.54
CA ASP A 192 20.25 -31.50 -33.00
C ASP A 192 19.50 -30.65 -34.05
N SER A 193 20.02 -29.47 -34.33
CA SER A 193 19.42 -28.56 -35.30
C SER A 193 19.35 -29.20 -36.70
N PRO A 194 18.22 -29.07 -37.41
CA PRO A 194 18.08 -29.53 -38.79
C PRO A 194 19.15 -28.98 -39.74
N TYR A 195 19.49 -27.70 -39.60
CA TYR A 195 20.48 -27.04 -40.47
C TYR A 195 21.87 -27.64 -40.25
N PHE A 196 22.26 -27.86 -38.99
CA PHE A 196 23.55 -28.47 -38.68
C PHE A 196 23.64 -29.93 -39.16
N LEU A 197 22.57 -30.71 -39.02
CA LEU A 197 22.51 -32.08 -39.54
C LEU A 197 22.68 -32.09 -41.06
N TYR A 198 22.01 -31.18 -41.75
CA TYR A 198 22.15 -31.00 -43.19
C TYR A 198 23.59 -30.61 -43.59
N SER A 199 24.19 -29.60 -42.95
CA SER A 199 25.53 -29.11 -43.27
C SER A 199 26.65 -30.13 -43.01
N LYS A 200 26.38 -31.20 -42.25
CA LYS A 200 27.28 -32.34 -42.03
C LYS A 200 27.02 -33.52 -42.97
N GLY A 201 26.14 -33.36 -43.96
CA GLY A 201 25.76 -34.42 -44.89
C GLY A 201 24.79 -35.46 -44.31
N ARG A 202 24.19 -35.21 -43.14
CA ARG A 202 23.22 -36.10 -42.47
C ARG A 202 21.78 -35.74 -42.88
N THR A 203 21.54 -35.65 -44.19
CA THR A 203 20.28 -35.16 -44.78
C THR A 203 19.05 -35.96 -44.33
N ALA A 204 19.17 -37.29 -44.18
CA ALA A 204 18.07 -38.13 -43.72
C ALA A 204 17.63 -37.81 -42.28
N GLU A 205 18.58 -37.45 -41.41
CA GLU A 205 18.29 -37.06 -40.03
C GLU A 205 17.73 -35.64 -39.97
N ALA A 206 18.25 -34.72 -40.78
CA ALA A 206 17.71 -33.38 -40.94
C ALA A 206 16.24 -33.43 -41.38
N LEU A 207 15.92 -34.26 -42.38
CA LEU A 207 14.55 -34.48 -42.85
C LEU A 207 13.65 -35.01 -41.74
N LYS A 208 14.12 -35.98 -40.95
CA LYS A 208 13.35 -36.54 -39.81
C LYS A 208 13.01 -35.48 -38.77
N VAL A 209 13.97 -34.61 -38.41
CA VAL A 209 13.74 -33.54 -37.43
C VAL A 209 12.80 -32.46 -38.00
N LEU A 210 12.96 -32.10 -39.28
CA LEU A 210 12.05 -31.15 -39.96
C LEU A 210 10.64 -31.70 -40.05
N THR A 211 10.45 -32.95 -40.46
CA THR A 211 9.14 -33.60 -40.53
C THR A 211 8.49 -33.65 -39.15
N PHE A 212 9.26 -33.93 -38.08
CA PHE A 212 8.77 -33.86 -36.71
C PHE A 212 8.27 -32.45 -36.34
N CYS A 213 9.02 -31.40 -36.67
CA CYS A 213 8.71 -30.01 -36.33
C CYS A 213 7.58 -29.40 -37.20
N ARG A 214 7.54 -29.72 -38.49
CA ARG A 214 6.59 -29.17 -39.47
C ARG A 214 5.31 -29.99 -39.60
N GLY A 215 5.33 -31.26 -39.18
CA GLY A 215 4.18 -32.17 -39.27
C GLY A 215 3.87 -32.67 -40.68
N SER A 216 4.69 -32.31 -41.67
CA SER A 216 4.54 -32.69 -43.07
C SER A 216 5.91 -32.92 -43.70
N GLU A 217 6.08 -34.08 -44.33
CA GLU A 217 7.29 -34.42 -45.08
C GLU A 217 7.46 -33.52 -46.32
N ALA A 218 6.36 -33.07 -46.93
CA ALA A 218 6.39 -32.13 -48.06
C ALA A 218 6.96 -30.76 -47.65
N LEU A 219 6.53 -30.21 -46.51
CA LEU A 219 7.05 -28.95 -45.98
C LEU A 219 8.52 -29.09 -45.54
N ALA A 220 8.91 -30.26 -44.99
CA ALA A 220 10.28 -30.54 -44.64
C ALA A 220 11.21 -30.59 -45.87
N HIS A 221 10.75 -31.16 -46.99
CA HIS A 221 11.48 -31.15 -48.25
C HIS A 221 11.57 -29.75 -48.88
N GLU A 222 10.54 -28.92 -48.74
CA GLU A 222 10.57 -27.53 -49.21
C GLU A 222 11.63 -26.71 -48.48
N GLU A 223 11.71 -26.83 -47.16
CA GLU A 223 12.73 -26.15 -46.34
C GLU A 223 14.15 -26.70 -46.60
N LEU A 224 14.29 -28.01 -46.88
CA LEU A 224 15.58 -28.58 -47.32
C LEU A 224 16.05 -28.03 -48.67
N LYS A 225 15.14 -27.74 -49.61
CA LYS A 225 15.50 -27.07 -50.87
C LYS A 225 15.98 -25.64 -50.64
N GLU A 226 15.48 -24.96 -49.61
CA GLU A 226 16.04 -23.65 -49.21
C GLU A 226 17.49 -23.81 -48.73
N TYR A 227 17.82 -24.86 -47.98
CA TYR A 227 19.20 -25.15 -47.57
C TYR A 227 20.10 -25.45 -48.79
N GLU A 228 19.62 -26.24 -49.76
CA GLU A 228 20.32 -26.48 -51.03
C GLU A 228 20.55 -25.20 -51.84
N ALA A 229 19.59 -24.27 -51.85
CA ALA A 229 19.74 -22.98 -52.54
C ALA A 229 20.78 -22.06 -51.86
N VAL A 230 21.01 -22.25 -50.56
CA VAL A 230 22.03 -21.55 -49.76
C VAL A 230 23.40 -22.18 -49.91
N ASP A 231 23.53 -23.52 -49.87
CA ASP A 231 24.80 -24.26 -49.99
C ASP A 231 25.27 -24.45 -51.45
N GLY A 232 24.35 -24.59 -52.40
CA GLY A 232 24.64 -24.78 -53.83
C GLY A 232 25.21 -23.54 -54.52
N LYS A 233 25.20 -22.39 -53.83
CA LYS A 233 25.99 -21.21 -54.19
C LYS A 233 27.23 -21.19 -53.32
N ASP A 234 28.30 -21.74 -53.85
CA ASP A 234 29.68 -21.64 -53.37
C ASP A 234 30.21 -20.19 -53.44
N ALA A 235 29.44 -19.22 -52.91
CA ALA A 235 29.95 -17.92 -52.54
C ALA A 235 30.28 -18.04 -51.05
N LYS A 236 31.47 -18.56 -50.73
CA LYS A 236 32.18 -18.15 -49.51
C LYS A 236 32.18 -16.63 -49.52
N ILE A 237 31.20 -16.01 -48.87
CA ILE A 237 31.16 -14.56 -48.72
C ILE A 237 32.44 -14.24 -47.97
N ASN A 238 33.38 -13.61 -48.65
CA ASN A 238 34.65 -13.26 -48.05
C ASN A 238 34.32 -12.30 -46.90
N LYS A 239 34.73 -12.63 -45.66
CA LYS A 239 34.40 -11.80 -44.49
C LYS A 239 34.82 -10.34 -44.70
N ARG A 240 35.87 -10.11 -45.51
CA ARG A 240 36.32 -8.78 -45.94
C ARG A 240 35.28 -8.00 -46.73
N ASP A 241 34.49 -8.66 -47.58
CA ASP A 241 33.46 -8.02 -48.40
C ASP A 241 32.27 -7.56 -47.57
N ILE A 242 31.96 -8.26 -46.48
CA ILE A 242 30.96 -7.84 -45.48
C ILE A 242 31.40 -6.55 -44.80
N PHE A 243 32.67 -6.47 -44.36
CA PHE A 243 33.20 -5.26 -43.74
C PHE A 243 33.38 -4.09 -44.73
N ALA A 244 33.44 -4.34 -46.04
CA ALA A 244 33.46 -3.29 -47.06
C ALA A 244 32.05 -2.73 -47.38
N ASN A 245 30.98 -3.40 -46.98
CA ASN A 245 29.61 -2.98 -47.24
C ASN A 245 29.21 -1.80 -46.33
N LYS A 246 28.93 -0.64 -46.93
CA LYS A 246 28.52 0.58 -46.21
C LYS A 246 27.22 0.41 -45.41
N LEU A 247 26.29 -0.42 -45.86
CA LEU A 247 25.05 -0.69 -45.12
C LEU A 247 25.35 -1.49 -43.86
N PHE A 248 26.19 -2.53 -43.98
CA PHE A 248 26.65 -3.30 -42.83
C PHE A 248 27.40 -2.44 -41.83
N GLN A 249 28.33 -1.58 -42.29
CA GLN A 249 29.05 -0.66 -41.41
C GLN A 249 28.10 0.29 -40.66
N LYS A 250 27.07 0.83 -41.33
CA LYS A 250 26.05 1.67 -40.68
C LYS A 250 25.27 0.90 -39.62
N SER A 251 24.73 -0.27 -39.95
CA SER A 251 24.02 -1.12 -39.00
C SER A 251 24.92 -1.54 -37.83
N LEU A 252 26.18 -1.85 -38.10
CA LEU A 252 27.16 -2.23 -37.07
C LEU A 252 27.42 -1.08 -36.10
N ILE A 253 27.63 0.14 -36.59
CA ILE A 253 27.80 1.32 -35.74
C ILE A 253 26.57 1.53 -34.86
N LEU A 254 25.36 1.44 -35.44
CA LEU A 254 24.11 1.62 -34.69
C LEU A 254 23.96 0.58 -33.58
N VAL A 255 24.18 -0.70 -33.89
CA VAL A 255 24.07 -1.79 -32.92
C VAL A 255 25.13 -1.71 -31.84
N VAL A 256 26.37 -1.32 -32.17
CA VAL A 256 27.45 -1.15 -31.17
C VAL A 256 27.13 0.01 -30.21
N ILE A 257 26.67 1.15 -30.72
CA ILE A 257 26.24 2.28 -29.87
C ILE A 257 25.06 1.85 -28.99
N PHE A 258 24.08 1.15 -29.57
CA PHE A 258 22.93 0.64 -28.85
C PHE A 258 23.35 -0.31 -27.73
N SER A 259 24.26 -1.25 -28.03
CA SER A 259 24.80 -2.22 -27.07
C SER A 259 25.50 -1.56 -25.89
N ILE A 260 26.39 -0.60 -26.18
CA ILE A 260 27.13 0.12 -25.16
C ILE A 260 26.16 0.90 -24.28
N GLY A 261 25.29 1.72 -24.88
CA GLY A 261 24.36 2.53 -24.09
C GLY A 261 23.38 1.69 -23.26
N CYS A 262 22.97 0.49 -23.73
CA CYS A 262 22.13 -0.42 -22.94
C CYS A 262 22.79 -0.81 -21.61
N GLN A 263 24.11 -0.98 -21.59
CA GLN A 263 24.85 -1.30 -20.38
C GLN A 263 25.08 -0.07 -19.50
N PHE A 264 25.40 1.07 -20.13
CA PHE A 264 25.59 2.35 -19.42
C PHE A 264 24.29 2.95 -18.87
N ALA A 265 23.12 2.39 -19.21
CA ALA A 265 21.85 2.64 -18.53
C ALA A 265 21.83 2.12 -17.07
N GLY A 266 22.78 1.27 -16.69
CA GLY A 266 23.05 0.92 -15.28
C GLY A 266 22.26 -0.26 -14.71
N PHE A 267 21.32 -0.86 -15.46
CA PHE A 267 20.48 -1.94 -14.92
C PHE A 267 21.27 -3.12 -14.37
N ASN A 268 22.27 -3.63 -15.11
CA ASN A 268 23.05 -4.79 -14.65
C ASN A 268 23.86 -4.48 -13.38
N ALA A 269 24.38 -3.26 -13.25
CA ALA A 269 25.02 -2.83 -12.01
C ALA A 269 24.03 -2.83 -10.84
N VAL A 270 22.85 -2.20 -11.02
CA VAL A 270 21.80 -2.16 -9.99
C VAL A 270 21.27 -3.54 -9.63
N SER A 271 21.05 -4.41 -10.63
CA SER A 271 20.53 -5.76 -10.43
C SER A 271 21.54 -6.64 -9.71
N PHE A 272 22.83 -6.58 -10.05
CA PHE A 272 23.83 -7.45 -9.44
C PHE A 272 24.19 -7.03 -8.01
N TYR A 273 24.05 -5.74 -7.70
CA TYR A 273 24.22 -5.19 -6.35
C TYR A 273 22.90 -5.00 -5.60
N LEU A 274 21.79 -5.56 -6.09
CA LEU A 274 20.45 -5.18 -5.65
C LEU A 274 20.26 -5.24 -4.12
N GLN A 275 20.64 -6.34 -3.47
CA GLN A 275 20.48 -6.46 -2.02
C GLN A 275 21.40 -5.52 -1.25
N THR A 276 22.64 -5.31 -1.72
CA THR A 276 23.57 -4.32 -1.17
C THR A 276 23.01 -2.89 -1.29
N VAL A 277 22.41 -2.56 -2.43
CA VAL A 277 21.73 -1.27 -2.64
C VAL A 277 20.58 -1.15 -1.64
N LEU A 278 19.70 -2.15 -1.55
CA LEU A 278 18.57 -2.14 -0.62
C LEU A 278 19.01 -2.01 0.85
N GLU A 279 20.04 -2.72 1.29
CA GLU A 279 20.60 -2.59 2.64
C GLU A 279 21.16 -1.19 2.90
N SER A 280 21.84 -0.60 1.91
CA SER A 280 22.37 0.76 2.02
C SER A 280 21.28 1.83 2.16
N THR A 281 20.03 1.53 1.76
CA THR A 281 18.92 2.47 1.92
C THR A 281 18.52 2.67 3.39
N GLN A 282 18.67 1.65 4.24
CA GLN A 282 18.22 1.64 5.64
C GLN A 282 16.74 2.03 5.79
N THR A 283 15.92 1.54 4.87
CA THR A 283 14.46 1.69 4.91
C THR A 283 13.84 0.63 5.83
N SER A 284 12.59 0.84 6.26
CA SER A 284 11.83 -0.12 7.08
C SER A 284 11.40 -1.36 6.30
N VAL A 285 11.39 -1.29 4.96
CA VAL A 285 11.16 -2.47 4.13
C VAL A 285 12.42 -3.31 4.14
N LYS A 286 12.33 -4.50 4.74
CA LYS A 286 13.46 -5.42 4.81
C LYS A 286 13.99 -5.75 3.40
N PRO A 287 15.31 -5.59 3.14
CA PRO A 287 15.93 -5.84 1.83
C PRO A 287 15.58 -7.20 1.22
N GLU A 288 15.42 -8.22 2.06
CA GLU A 288 15.04 -9.57 1.66
C GLU A 288 13.69 -9.56 0.94
N PHE A 289 12.65 -8.99 1.54
CA PHE A 289 11.32 -8.90 0.94
C PHE A 289 11.28 -7.96 -0.27
N ALA A 290 11.98 -6.82 -0.20
CA ALA A 290 12.10 -5.89 -1.32
C ALA A 290 12.70 -6.57 -2.57
N SER A 291 13.71 -7.42 -2.40
CA SER A 291 14.33 -8.15 -3.52
C SER A 291 13.38 -9.18 -4.15
N VAL A 292 12.52 -9.85 -3.35
CA VAL A 292 11.48 -10.76 -3.89
C VAL A 292 10.47 -9.99 -4.75
N ILE A 293 9.98 -8.85 -4.27
CA ILE A 293 9.05 -7.99 -5.00
C ILE A 293 9.64 -7.61 -6.35
N ILE A 294 10.90 -7.17 -6.36
CA ILE A 294 11.62 -6.78 -7.58
C ILE A 294 11.74 -7.96 -8.56
N GLY A 295 12.04 -9.16 -8.07
CA GLY A 295 12.06 -10.37 -8.89
C GLY A 295 10.70 -10.65 -9.54
N VAL A 296 9.61 -10.63 -8.77
CA VAL A 296 8.25 -10.87 -9.30
C VAL A 296 7.88 -9.83 -10.37
N ILE A 297 8.19 -8.56 -10.13
CA ILE A 297 7.95 -7.48 -11.11
C ILE A 297 8.70 -7.72 -12.42
N GLN A 298 9.96 -8.14 -12.36
CA GLN A 298 10.76 -8.46 -13.56
C GLN A 298 10.11 -9.56 -14.41
N LEU A 299 9.57 -10.60 -13.77
CA LEU A 299 8.87 -11.68 -14.46
C LEU A 299 7.58 -11.18 -15.13
N VAL A 300 6.76 -10.43 -14.41
CA VAL A 300 5.51 -9.85 -14.93
C VAL A 300 5.77 -8.93 -16.13
N ALA A 301 6.78 -8.06 -16.03
CA ALA A 301 7.17 -7.15 -17.10
C ALA A 301 7.61 -7.88 -18.38
N SER A 302 8.35 -8.98 -18.23
CA SER A 302 8.80 -9.80 -19.34
C SER A 302 7.63 -10.47 -20.08
N PHE A 303 6.63 -10.97 -19.34
CA PHE A 303 5.40 -11.52 -19.94
C PHE A 303 4.58 -10.45 -20.67
N GLY A 304 4.42 -9.26 -20.09
CA GLY A 304 3.65 -8.17 -20.70
C GLY A 304 4.19 -7.75 -22.06
N THR A 305 5.51 -7.75 -22.21
CA THR A 305 6.18 -7.29 -23.43
C THR A 305 5.89 -8.16 -24.64
N THR A 306 5.83 -9.48 -24.46
CA THR A 306 5.49 -10.41 -25.55
C THR A 306 4.16 -10.05 -26.21
N PHE A 307 3.14 -9.66 -25.42
CA PHE A 307 1.83 -9.28 -25.95
C PHE A 307 1.80 -7.86 -26.54
N MET A 308 2.62 -6.96 -26.02
CA MET A 308 2.63 -5.55 -26.43
C MET A 308 3.46 -5.31 -27.69
N THR A 309 4.52 -6.09 -27.89
CA THR A 309 5.49 -5.91 -28.96
C THR A 309 4.86 -5.95 -30.34
N ASP A 310 3.95 -6.90 -30.57
CA ASP A 310 3.24 -7.03 -31.84
C ASP A 310 2.17 -5.97 -32.05
N LYS A 311 1.66 -5.36 -30.98
CA LYS A 311 0.62 -4.32 -31.03
C LYS A 311 1.18 -2.91 -31.23
N PHE A 312 2.29 -2.58 -30.59
CA PHE A 312 2.79 -1.19 -30.50
C PHE A 312 4.07 -0.92 -31.29
N GLY A 313 4.73 -1.95 -31.82
CA GLY A 313 6.05 -1.80 -32.42
C GLY A 313 7.15 -1.78 -31.35
N ARG A 314 8.41 -1.91 -31.79
CA ARG A 314 9.54 -2.15 -30.88
C ARG A 314 10.12 -0.82 -30.38
N LYS A 315 10.26 0.16 -31.28
CA LYS A 315 10.83 1.47 -30.97
C LYS A 315 10.02 2.26 -29.93
N PRO A 316 8.67 2.31 -29.96
CA PRO A 316 7.91 3.06 -28.98
C PRO A 316 7.98 2.44 -27.59
N ILE A 317 7.97 1.10 -27.51
CA ILE A 317 8.16 0.39 -26.25
C ILE A 317 9.52 0.74 -25.68
N LEU A 318 10.59 0.56 -26.47
CA LEU A 318 11.97 0.88 -26.08
C LEU A 318 12.12 2.31 -25.57
N THR A 319 11.54 3.30 -26.27
CA THR A 319 11.59 4.70 -25.85
C THR A 319 10.84 4.95 -24.54
N VAL A 320 9.60 4.48 -24.42
CA VAL A 320 8.77 4.69 -23.21
C VAL A 320 9.42 4.02 -22.00
N THR A 321 9.86 2.79 -22.14
CA THR A 321 10.56 2.07 -21.07
C THR A 321 11.92 2.70 -20.77
N GLY A 322 12.64 3.24 -21.76
CA GLY A 322 13.90 3.93 -21.49
C GLY A 322 13.70 5.19 -20.65
N PHE A 323 12.63 5.96 -20.87
CA PHE A 323 12.25 7.07 -20.00
C PHE A 323 11.84 6.59 -18.60
N GLY A 324 11.11 5.48 -18.50
CA GLY A 324 10.81 4.85 -17.21
C GLY A 324 12.07 4.49 -16.43
N MET A 325 13.07 3.89 -17.08
CA MET A 325 14.38 3.63 -16.47
C MET A 325 15.07 4.91 -16.02
N ALA A 326 15.06 5.97 -16.84
CA ALA A 326 15.65 7.26 -16.49
C ALA A 326 15.01 7.84 -15.22
N LEU A 327 13.67 7.82 -15.14
CA LEU A 327 12.92 8.29 -13.97
C LEU A 327 13.24 7.46 -12.72
N GLY A 328 13.32 6.14 -12.84
CA GLY A 328 13.69 5.28 -11.71
C GLY A 328 15.13 5.52 -11.23
N MET A 329 16.09 5.70 -12.14
CA MET A 329 17.46 6.06 -11.77
C MET A 329 17.54 7.46 -11.16
N LEU A 330 16.77 8.42 -11.67
CA LEU A 330 16.66 9.77 -11.10
C LEU A 330 16.12 9.71 -9.67
N GLY A 331 15.06 8.92 -9.44
CA GLY A 331 14.46 8.70 -8.11
C GLY A 331 15.43 8.10 -7.10
N LEU A 332 16.21 7.08 -7.49
CA LEU A 332 17.29 6.56 -6.65
C LEU A 332 18.33 7.61 -6.31
N GLY A 333 18.74 8.42 -7.29
CA GLY A 333 19.71 9.49 -7.06
C GLY A 333 19.19 10.57 -6.11
N ILE A 334 17.93 10.97 -6.27
CA ILE A 334 17.25 11.92 -5.37
C ILE A 334 17.17 11.34 -3.95
N PHE A 335 16.76 10.08 -3.80
CA PHE A 335 16.71 9.42 -2.49
C PHE A 335 18.05 9.44 -1.77
N PHE A 336 19.13 8.99 -2.44
CA PHE A 336 20.44 8.95 -1.81
C PHE A 336 20.92 10.36 -1.45
N LYS A 337 20.52 11.38 -2.21
CA LYS A 337 20.84 12.77 -1.87
C LYS A 337 20.07 13.28 -0.66
N LEU A 338 18.77 13.00 -0.58
CA LEU A 338 17.91 13.44 0.52
C LEU A 338 18.23 12.70 1.82
N LYS A 339 18.61 11.42 1.75
CA LYS A 339 19.02 10.63 2.92
C LYS A 339 20.24 11.22 3.65
N GLU A 340 21.09 11.98 2.96
CA GLU A 340 22.24 12.67 3.60
C GLU A 340 21.80 13.78 4.58
N THR A 341 20.60 14.36 4.39
CA THR A 341 20.14 15.54 5.12
C THR A 341 18.84 15.36 5.88
N VAL A 342 18.02 14.37 5.50
CA VAL A 342 16.68 14.13 6.04
C VAL A 342 16.59 12.67 6.54
N PRO A 343 16.01 12.41 7.74
CA PRO A 343 15.82 11.05 8.20
C PRO A 343 14.89 10.27 7.27
N VAL A 344 15.27 9.03 6.93
CA VAL A 344 14.49 8.12 6.07
C VAL A 344 13.22 7.68 6.79
N THR A 345 12.15 8.45 6.62
CA THR A 345 10.83 8.25 7.25
C THR A 345 9.72 8.58 6.24
N GLY A 346 8.47 8.24 6.55
CA GLY A 346 7.33 8.55 5.68
C GLY A 346 7.47 7.96 4.28
N PHE A 347 7.20 8.76 3.25
CA PHE A 347 7.30 8.33 1.84
C PHE A 347 8.74 8.05 1.38
N LEU A 348 9.73 8.79 1.90
CA LEU A 348 11.15 8.60 1.56
C LEU A 348 11.62 7.16 1.83
N ASN A 349 10.95 6.49 2.77
CA ASN A 349 11.16 5.08 3.08
C ASN A 349 10.85 4.11 1.92
N TYR A 350 9.93 4.48 1.04
CA TYR A 350 9.50 3.64 -0.09
C TYR A 350 10.11 4.07 -1.42
N VAL A 351 10.67 5.28 -1.51
CA VAL A 351 11.29 5.82 -2.74
C VAL A 351 12.30 4.85 -3.37
N PRO A 352 13.24 4.22 -2.63
CA PRO A 352 14.19 3.31 -3.25
C PRO A 352 13.53 2.09 -3.89
N LEU A 353 12.53 1.51 -3.21
CA LEU A 353 11.82 0.34 -3.69
C LEU A 353 10.98 0.68 -4.93
N ILE A 354 10.23 1.80 -4.90
CA ILE A 354 9.44 2.27 -6.05
C ILE A 354 10.35 2.56 -7.25
N SER A 355 11.46 3.24 -7.00
CA SER A 355 12.44 3.57 -8.03
C SER A 355 13.06 2.31 -8.64
N LEU A 356 13.41 1.31 -7.81
CA LEU A 356 13.92 0.02 -8.28
C LEU A 356 12.87 -0.77 -9.06
N ILE A 357 11.61 -0.79 -8.61
CA ILE A 357 10.48 -1.40 -9.34
C ILE A 357 10.37 -0.76 -10.72
N LEU A 358 10.43 0.57 -10.82
CA LEU A 358 10.33 1.28 -12.09
C LEU A 358 11.52 0.97 -13.01
N VAL A 359 12.76 0.99 -12.49
CA VAL A 359 13.96 0.60 -13.26
C VAL A 359 13.83 -0.83 -13.77
N VAL A 360 13.44 -1.78 -12.91
CA VAL A 360 13.42 -3.21 -13.22
C VAL A 360 12.28 -3.57 -14.16
N TYR A 361 11.09 -3.04 -13.92
CA TYR A 361 9.95 -3.18 -14.83
C TYR A 361 10.32 -2.65 -16.21
N SER A 362 10.83 -1.42 -16.26
CA SER A 362 11.13 -0.75 -17.52
C SER A 362 12.25 -1.45 -18.30
N PHE A 363 13.33 -1.87 -17.63
CA PHE A 363 14.37 -2.66 -18.29
C PHE A 363 13.80 -3.96 -18.84
N SER A 364 13.09 -4.73 -18.03
CA SER A 364 12.55 -6.04 -18.41
C SER A 364 11.53 -5.92 -19.54
N ALA A 365 10.70 -4.87 -19.51
CA ALA A 365 9.71 -4.61 -20.54
C ALA A 365 10.29 -4.01 -21.83
N GLY A 366 11.46 -3.38 -21.71
CA GLY A 366 12.12 -2.64 -22.78
C GLY A 366 13.39 -3.32 -23.25
N LEU A 367 14.53 -2.75 -22.85
CA LEU A 367 15.86 -3.15 -23.30
C LEU A 367 16.11 -4.65 -23.07
N GLY A 368 15.71 -5.22 -21.94
CA GLY A 368 15.90 -6.64 -21.63
C GLY A 368 15.21 -7.59 -22.63
N SER A 369 13.99 -7.25 -23.05
CA SER A 369 13.21 -8.09 -23.98
C SER A 369 13.51 -7.81 -25.45
N LEU A 370 13.75 -6.54 -25.81
CA LEU A 370 13.76 -6.09 -27.21
C LEU A 370 15.16 -5.85 -27.77
N PHE A 371 16.19 -5.73 -26.94
CA PHE A 371 17.56 -5.50 -27.40
C PHE A 371 18.04 -6.55 -28.41
N TRP A 372 17.87 -7.83 -28.07
CA TRP A 372 18.30 -8.94 -28.92
C TRP A 372 17.55 -9.00 -30.25
N VAL A 373 16.25 -8.69 -30.22
CA VAL A 373 15.37 -8.70 -31.39
C VAL A 373 15.76 -7.57 -32.35
N VAL A 374 15.85 -6.33 -31.85
CA VAL A 374 16.22 -5.17 -32.66
C VAL A 374 17.65 -5.27 -33.20
N GLY A 375 18.58 -5.76 -32.39
CA GLY A 375 19.96 -6.02 -32.83
C GLY A 375 20.00 -6.99 -34.02
N ALA A 376 19.21 -8.07 -33.98
CA ALA A 376 19.14 -9.05 -35.06
C ALA A 376 18.43 -8.51 -36.32
N GLU A 377 17.41 -7.67 -36.16
CA GLU A 377 16.64 -7.08 -37.26
C GLU A 377 17.43 -6.02 -38.06
N LEU A 378 18.46 -5.40 -37.48
CA LEU A 378 19.29 -4.39 -38.13
C LEU A 378 20.27 -4.95 -39.17
N PHE A 379 20.49 -6.27 -39.17
CA PHE A 379 21.37 -6.95 -40.10
C PHE A 379 20.58 -7.84 -41.08
N ASP A 380 21.05 -7.90 -42.33
CA ASP A 380 20.58 -8.87 -43.31
C ASP A 380 21.02 -10.29 -42.93
N ASP A 381 20.33 -11.31 -43.47
CA ASP A 381 20.56 -12.72 -43.07
C ASP A 381 22.03 -13.17 -43.23
N LYS A 382 22.75 -12.59 -44.19
CA LYS A 382 24.15 -12.94 -44.52
C LYS A 382 25.17 -12.33 -43.55
N SER A 383 24.89 -11.15 -42.99
CA SER A 383 25.82 -10.46 -42.09
C SER A 383 25.43 -10.52 -40.61
N ARG A 384 24.20 -10.95 -40.31
CA ARG A 384 23.64 -11.03 -38.94
C ARG A 384 24.51 -11.79 -37.96
N GLY A 385 25.05 -12.95 -38.34
CA GLY A 385 25.90 -13.74 -37.44
C GLY A 385 27.15 -12.97 -36.97
N ILE A 386 27.87 -12.33 -37.90
CA ILE A 386 29.08 -11.55 -37.58
C ILE A 386 28.71 -10.27 -36.82
N GLY A 387 27.66 -9.57 -37.25
CA GLY A 387 27.17 -8.35 -36.60
C GLY A 387 26.75 -8.58 -35.15
N MET A 388 25.99 -9.65 -34.89
CA MET A 388 25.57 -10.03 -33.55
C MET A 388 26.74 -10.47 -32.67
N SER A 389 27.74 -11.19 -33.20
CA SER A 389 28.93 -11.53 -32.40
C SER A 389 29.70 -10.29 -31.93
N ILE A 390 29.87 -9.28 -32.80
CA ILE A 390 30.51 -8.01 -32.42
C ILE A 390 29.65 -7.24 -31.41
N CYS A 391 28.33 -7.23 -31.59
CA CYS A 391 27.36 -6.68 -30.64
C CYS A 391 27.50 -7.31 -29.25
N LEU A 392 27.57 -8.65 -29.16
CA LEU A 392 27.77 -9.35 -27.90
C LEU A 392 29.10 -8.96 -27.25
N MET A 393 30.20 -8.91 -28.01
CA MET A 393 31.49 -8.47 -27.47
C MET A 393 31.44 -7.04 -26.90
N ALA A 394 30.85 -6.10 -27.64
CA ALA A 394 30.70 -4.72 -27.17
C ALA A 394 29.83 -4.64 -25.90
N THR A 395 28.73 -5.41 -25.87
CA THR A 395 27.83 -5.52 -24.71
C THR A 395 28.57 -6.07 -23.50
N THR A 396 29.32 -7.16 -23.65
CA THR A 396 30.05 -7.79 -22.55
C THR A 396 31.16 -6.91 -21.99
N ILE A 397 31.88 -6.18 -22.85
CA ILE A 397 32.90 -5.19 -22.42
C ILE A 397 32.25 -4.05 -21.63
N ALA A 398 31.17 -3.47 -22.15
CA ALA A 398 30.46 -2.38 -21.47
C ALA A 398 29.83 -2.86 -20.15
N MET A 399 29.32 -4.09 -20.09
CA MET A 399 28.81 -4.71 -18.86
C MET A 399 29.93 -4.89 -17.82
N PHE A 400 31.12 -5.33 -18.24
CA PHE A 400 32.28 -5.42 -17.35
C PHE A 400 32.61 -4.05 -16.76
N LEU A 401 32.75 -3.01 -17.59
CA LEU A 401 33.10 -1.66 -17.12
C LEU A 401 32.07 -1.12 -16.14
N THR A 402 30.79 -1.19 -16.49
CA THR A 402 29.70 -0.66 -15.66
C THR A 402 29.58 -1.40 -14.34
N THR A 403 29.68 -2.73 -14.32
CA THR A 403 29.55 -3.52 -13.09
C THR A 403 30.81 -3.50 -12.23
N LYS A 404 32.01 -3.47 -12.82
CA LYS A 404 33.29 -3.42 -12.08
C LYS A 404 33.46 -2.09 -11.35
N TYR A 405 33.15 -0.97 -12.01
CA TYR A 405 33.40 0.35 -11.44
C TYR A 405 32.21 0.95 -10.69
N PHE A 406 31.06 0.26 -10.65
CA PHE A 406 29.85 0.77 -9.96
C PHE A 406 30.10 1.08 -8.48
N ALA A 407 30.67 0.13 -7.72
CA ALA A 407 30.96 0.33 -6.30
C ALA A 407 31.96 1.47 -6.10
N PHE A 408 33.05 1.48 -6.89
CA PHE A 408 34.05 2.55 -6.88
C PHE A 408 33.44 3.93 -7.14
N PHE A 409 32.59 4.10 -8.18
CA PHE A 409 31.93 5.39 -8.44
C PHE A 409 30.98 5.77 -7.30
N THR A 410 30.20 4.83 -6.79
CA THR A 410 29.30 5.06 -5.65
C THR A 410 30.06 5.55 -4.42
N SER A 411 31.25 5.01 -4.17
CA SER A 411 32.15 5.39 -3.08
C SER A 411 32.87 6.72 -3.34
N ALA A 412 33.37 6.94 -4.57
CA ALA A 412 34.22 8.09 -4.92
C ALA A 412 33.44 9.39 -5.17
N ILE A 413 32.28 9.32 -5.83
CA ILE A 413 31.46 10.49 -6.17
C ILE A 413 30.09 10.46 -5.50
N GLY A 414 29.79 9.45 -4.70
CA GLY A 414 28.50 9.29 -4.01
C GLY A 414 27.45 8.56 -4.84
N ALA A 415 26.55 7.88 -4.14
CA ALA A 415 25.45 7.13 -4.75
C ALA A 415 24.54 8.03 -5.58
N ALA A 416 24.20 9.22 -5.08
CA ALA A 416 23.32 10.15 -5.78
C ALA A 416 23.81 10.50 -7.20
N LEU A 417 25.07 10.95 -7.31
CA LEU A 417 25.67 11.30 -8.60
C LEU A 417 25.80 10.09 -9.53
N THR A 418 26.12 8.92 -8.98
CA THR A 418 26.22 7.68 -9.75
C THR A 418 24.90 7.33 -10.43
N TYR A 419 23.77 7.38 -9.70
CA TYR A 419 22.45 7.11 -10.27
C TYR A 419 21.98 8.21 -11.25
N TRP A 420 22.32 9.48 -11.02
CA TRP A 420 22.02 10.54 -11.98
C TRP A 420 22.78 10.40 -13.30
N ILE A 421 24.04 9.93 -13.27
CA ILE A 421 24.78 9.58 -14.49
C ILE A 421 24.05 8.49 -15.28
N PHE A 422 23.55 7.44 -14.60
CA PHE A 422 22.75 6.41 -15.25
C PHE A 422 21.42 6.95 -15.82
N SER A 423 20.75 7.86 -15.10
CA SER A 423 19.55 8.55 -15.61
C SER A 423 19.83 9.31 -16.91
N ILE A 424 20.91 10.11 -16.94
CA ILE A 424 21.32 10.86 -18.14
C ILE A 424 21.62 9.90 -19.31
N ASN A 425 22.33 8.81 -19.05
CA ASN A 425 22.60 7.80 -20.07
C ASN A 425 21.31 7.15 -20.61
N CYS A 426 20.31 6.91 -19.76
CA CYS A 426 19.00 6.43 -20.20
C CYS A 426 18.30 7.42 -21.14
N VAL A 427 18.34 8.73 -20.84
CA VAL A 427 17.76 9.77 -21.71
C VAL A 427 18.51 9.87 -23.04
N LEU A 428 19.84 9.88 -23.01
CA LEU A 428 20.67 9.87 -24.22
C LEU A 428 20.38 8.65 -25.10
N MET A 429 20.19 7.49 -24.48
CA MET A 429 19.79 6.28 -25.19
C MET A 429 18.39 6.41 -25.80
N CYS A 430 17.41 6.99 -25.07
CA CYS A 430 16.07 7.23 -25.61
C CYS A 430 16.12 8.12 -26.85
N LEU A 431 16.89 9.21 -26.80
CA LEU A 431 17.12 10.09 -27.94
C LEU A 431 17.76 9.32 -29.09
N PHE A 432 18.78 8.50 -28.82
CA PHE A 432 19.40 7.66 -29.84
C PHE A 432 18.39 6.72 -30.51
N ILE A 433 17.56 6.03 -29.72
CA ILE A 433 16.52 5.12 -30.24
C ILE A 433 15.51 5.90 -31.09
N MET A 434 15.05 7.06 -30.63
CA MET A 434 14.08 7.89 -31.33
C MET A 434 14.59 8.38 -32.70
N PHE A 435 15.86 8.76 -32.81
CA PHE A 435 16.38 9.36 -34.03
C PHE A 435 17.06 8.37 -34.97
N PHE A 436 17.70 7.31 -34.46
CA PHE A 436 18.60 6.47 -35.25
C PHE A 436 18.13 5.02 -35.43
N ILE A 437 17.24 4.51 -34.57
CA ILE A 437 16.70 3.16 -34.74
C ILE A 437 15.45 3.21 -35.65
N PRO A 438 15.43 2.46 -36.78
CA PRO A 438 14.30 2.40 -37.69
C PRO A 438 13.13 1.60 -37.09
N GLU A 439 11.88 1.98 -37.41
CA GLU A 439 10.66 1.26 -37.01
C GLU A 439 10.30 0.20 -38.06
N THR A 440 9.97 -1.03 -37.64
CA THR A 440 9.66 -2.14 -38.55
C THR A 440 8.17 -2.30 -38.93
N LYS A 441 7.22 -1.50 -38.38
CA LYS A 441 5.83 -1.41 -38.88
C LYS A 441 5.22 -0.02 -38.64
N ALA A 442 4.34 0.37 -39.58
CA ALA A 442 3.73 1.70 -39.68
C ALA A 442 3.08 2.22 -38.38
N ALA A 443 3.36 3.49 -38.11
CA ALA A 443 3.08 4.22 -36.89
C ALA A 443 1.59 4.56 -36.66
N MET A 444 1.20 4.59 -35.38
CA MET A 444 0.30 5.56 -34.69
C MET A 444 -0.38 4.93 -33.46
N ALA A 445 0.42 4.33 -32.55
CA ALA A 445 -0.07 3.86 -31.25
C ALA A 445 0.77 4.35 -30.05
N ALA A 446 1.93 4.97 -30.31
CA ALA A 446 2.83 5.52 -29.29
C ALA A 446 2.14 6.55 -28.39
N ILE A 447 1.27 7.40 -28.95
CA ILE A 447 0.59 8.47 -28.19
C ILE A 447 -0.48 7.90 -27.23
N ARG A 448 -1.12 6.78 -27.57
CA ARG A 448 -2.13 6.15 -26.70
C ARG A 448 -1.52 5.27 -25.61
N LEU A 449 -0.35 4.68 -25.87
CA LEU A 449 0.41 3.97 -24.84
C LEU A 449 1.19 4.92 -23.93
N ILE A 450 1.67 6.06 -24.45
CA ILE A 450 2.14 7.18 -23.64
C ILE A 450 0.99 7.69 -22.77
N ALA A 451 -0.26 7.80 -23.26
CA ALA A 451 -1.39 8.18 -22.42
C ALA A 451 -1.78 7.08 -21.40
N LEU A 452 -1.61 5.79 -21.69
CA LEU A 452 -1.95 4.70 -20.77
C LEU A 452 -0.84 4.43 -19.74
N VAL A 453 0.43 4.51 -20.14
CA VAL A 453 1.59 4.42 -19.25
C VAL A 453 1.79 5.73 -18.51
N LEU A 454 1.53 6.91 -19.09
CA LEU A 454 1.42 8.14 -18.29
C LEU A 454 0.12 8.17 -17.48
N ALA A 455 -0.95 7.43 -17.80
CA ALA A 455 -2.07 7.30 -16.86
C ALA A 455 -1.73 6.37 -15.70
N VAL A 456 -1.02 5.27 -15.95
CA VAL A 456 -0.59 4.31 -14.89
C VAL A 456 0.63 4.85 -14.11
N SER A 457 1.49 5.62 -14.76
CA SER A 457 2.61 6.35 -14.18
C SER A 457 2.19 7.69 -13.61
N ALA A 458 1.12 8.36 -14.06
CA ALA A 458 0.50 9.46 -13.31
C ALA A 458 -0.25 8.93 -12.10
N VAL A 459 -0.83 7.73 -12.15
CA VAL A 459 -1.35 7.06 -10.94
C VAL A 459 -0.23 6.65 -9.96
N THR A 460 1.05 6.66 -10.36
CA THR A 460 2.22 6.39 -9.48
C THR A 460 3.22 7.56 -9.33
N LEU A 461 3.08 8.66 -10.08
CA LEU A 461 3.89 9.89 -10.02
C LEU A 461 3.05 11.13 -9.67
N CYS A 462 1.71 11.08 -9.68
CA CYS A 462 0.86 12.07 -9.01
C CYS A 462 0.83 11.93 -7.48
N ASP A 463 1.87 11.30 -6.90
CA ASP A 463 2.12 11.32 -5.46
C ASP A 463 3.50 11.93 -5.12
N MET A 464 4.18 12.59 -6.09
CA MET A 464 5.59 12.98 -5.94
C MET A 464 5.99 14.40 -6.41
N SER A 465 5.03 15.31 -6.61
CA SER A 465 5.25 16.74 -6.35
C SER A 465 4.45 17.06 -5.08
N ASP A 466 5.08 17.09 -3.92
CA ASP A 466 5.61 18.31 -3.31
C ASP A 466 6.86 18.01 -2.46
N GLY A 467 7.99 18.70 -2.62
CA GLY A 467 8.09 20.12 -2.29
C GLY A 467 7.50 21.08 -3.32
N ASN A 468 6.32 21.60 -2.98
CA ASN A 468 5.73 22.86 -3.40
C ASN A 468 5.21 23.05 -4.85
N GLU A 469 4.66 22.03 -5.50
CA GLU A 469 3.46 22.23 -6.34
C GLU A 469 2.35 21.23 -6.02
N THR A 470 1.42 21.72 -5.20
CA THR A 470 0.57 20.82 -4.47
C THR A 470 -0.55 20.20 -5.28
N ILE A 471 -0.56 18.86 -5.31
CA ILE A 471 -1.56 18.08 -6.03
C ILE A 471 -2.87 18.23 -5.28
N MET A 472 -3.71 19.15 -5.78
CA MET A 472 -5.09 19.28 -5.34
C MET A 472 -5.82 17.94 -5.52
N ARG A 473 -6.18 17.29 -4.41
CA ARG A 473 -6.95 16.04 -4.45
C ARG A 473 -8.43 16.37 -4.54
N PRO A 474 -9.17 15.87 -5.54
CA PRO A 474 -10.61 16.11 -5.62
C PRO A 474 -11.33 15.37 -4.49
N ILE A 475 -12.28 16.05 -3.85
CA ILE A 475 -13.21 15.42 -2.91
C ILE A 475 -14.28 14.72 -3.74
N PRO A 476 -14.46 13.37 -3.61
CA PRO A 476 -15.46 12.64 -4.36
C PRO A 476 -16.85 13.26 -4.21
N GLU A 477 -17.64 13.30 -5.29
CA GLU A 477 -19.01 13.86 -5.24
C GLU A 477 -19.89 13.17 -4.19
N GLY A 478 -19.65 11.89 -3.91
CA GLY A 478 -20.38 11.12 -2.90
C GLY A 478 -19.98 11.38 -1.44
N LEU A 479 -18.87 12.09 -1.17
CA LEU A 479 -18.39 12.36 0.19
C LEU A 479 -18.96 13.68 0.69
N LYS A 480 -19.92 13.65 1.61
CA LYS A 480 -20.48 14.89 2.21
C LYS A 480 -19.55 15.44 3.30
N LEU A 481 -19.45 16.76 3.39
CA LEU A 481 -18.65 17.49 4.38
C LEU A 481 -19.56 18.27 5.34
N GLY A 482 -19.35 18.10 6.64
CA GLY A 482 -20.20 18.68 7.67
C GLY A 482 -19.45 19.03 8.95
N VAL A 483 -20.19 19.54 9.92
CA VAL A 483 -19.69 19.87 11.27
C VAL A 483 -20.56 19.20 12.32
N ALA A 484 -20.03 19.05 13.53
CA ALA A 484 -20.74 18.45 14.66
C ALA A 484 -20.69 19.31 15.92
N THR A 485 -21.72 19.15 16.76
CA THR A 485 -21.78 19.61 18.16
C THR A 485 -22.58 18.61 19.00
N SER A 486 -22.60 18.80 20.33
CA SER A 486 -23.51 18.11 21.25
C SER A 486 -24.27 19.10 22.13
N ASN A 487 -25.46 18.70 22.57
CA ASN A 487 -26.43 19.52 23.29
C ASN A 487 -25.81 20.24 24.50
N TYR A 488 -25.25 19.51 25.46
CA TYR A 488 -24.74 20.03 26.73
C TYR A 488 -23.54 20.95 26.51
N GLN A 489 -22.77 20.67 25.45
CA GLN A 489 -21.57 21.45 25.15
C GLN A 489 -21.88 22.83 24.56
N ILE A 490 -23.02 23.02 23.89
CA ILE A 490 -23.33 24.27 23.17
C ILE A 490 -24.62 24.97 23.62
N GLU A 491 -25.64 24.24 24.08
CA GLU A 491 -26.99 24.80 24.21
C GLU A 491 -27.09 25.83 25.32
N GLY A 492 -26.53 25.53 26.50
CA GLY A 492 -26.83 26.26 27.72
C GLY A 492 -28.31 26.13 28.10
N ALA A 493 -28.86 27.18 28.71
CA ALA A 493 -30.26 27.25 29.11
C ALA A 493 -30.69 26.01 29.91
N TRP A 494 -29.82 25.59 30.83
CA TRP A 494 -29.82 24.25 31.39
C TRP A 494 -31.06 23.92 32.24
N ASN A 495 -31.70 24.94 32.80
CA ASN A 495 -32.91 24.89 33.63
C ASN A 495 -34.06 25.76 33.10
N VAL A 496 -34.00 26.14 31.82
CA VAL A 496 -34.97 27.04 31.18
C VAL A 496 -36.08 26.23 30.50
N SER A 497 -37.28 26.80 30.41
CA SER A 497 -38.43 26.25 29.68
C SER A 497 -38.75 24.79 30.03
N GLY A 498 -38.63 24.42 31.30
CA GLY A 498 -38.97 23.08 31.80
C GLY A 498 -37.89 22.01 31.60
N LYS A 499 -36.71 22.33 31.05
CA LYS A 499 -35.56 21.40 31.06
C LYS A 499 -35.14 21.10 32.50
N THR A 500 -34.87 19.83 32.79
CA THR A 500 -34.40 19.36 34.10
C THR A 500 -32.90 19.05 34.11
N PRO A 501 -32.30 18.84 35.31
CA PRO A 501 -30.90 18.49 35.41
C PRO A 501 -30.58 17.14 34.75
N SER A 502 -29.50 17.14 33.98
CA SER A 502 -28.81 15.95 33.49
C SER A 502 -27.72 15.51 34.47
N ILE A 503 -27.09 14.38 34.19
CA ILE A 503 -25.90 13.93 34.93
C ILE A 503 -24.74 14.92 34.85
N TRP A 504 -24.60 15.66 33.75
CA TRP A 504 -23.54 16.67 33.63
C TRP A 504 -23.86 17.94 34.41
N ASP A 505 -25.12 18.36 34.49
CA ASP A 505 -25.53 19.47 35.36
C ASP A 505 -25.11 19.16 36.82
N THR A 506 -25.50 17.97 37.30
CA THR A 506 -25.14 17.48 38.65
C THR A 506 -23.62 17.39 38.85
N TYR A 507 -22.90 16.88 37.85
CA TYR A 507 -21.44 16.71 37.92
C TYR A 507 -20.71 18.06 37.98
N CYS A 508 -21.08 19.01 37.11
CA CYS A 508 -20.47 20.34 37.04
C CYS A 508 -20.80 21.22 38.26
N HIS A 509 -21.98 21.06 38.86
CA HIS A 509 -22.35 21.77 40.10
C HIS A 509 -21.73 21.15 41.36
N THR A 510 -21.01 20.03 41.23
CA THR A 510 -20.20 19.45 42.30
C THR A 510 -18.80 20.06 42.29
N THR A 511 -18.31 20.49 43.46
CA THR A 511 -17.00 21.15 43.61
C THR A 511 -15.85 20.24 43.12
N ASP A 512 -14.84 20.86 42.49
CA ASP A 512 -13.58 20.25 42.03
C ASP A 512 -13.71 19.14 40.96
N ARG A 513 -14.82 19.10 40.22
CA ARG A 513 -15.04 18.10 39.15
C ARG A 513 -14.59 18.52 37.76
N ILE A 514 -14.66 19.82 37.46
CA ILE A 514 -14.20 20.39 36.18
C ILE A 514 -12.86 21.08 36.41
N LYS A 515 -11.90 20.88 35.51
CA LYS A 515 -10.51 21.34 35.68
C LYS A 515 -10.38 22.85 35.90
N ASP A 516 -11.22 23.65 35.24
CA ASP A 516 -11.26 25.11 35.36
C ASP A 516 -12.44 25.61 36.22
N GLY A 517 -13.21 24.69 36.82
CA GLY A 517 -14.40 25.00 37.63
C GLY A 517 -15.60 25.54 36.84
N SER A 518 -15.56 25.51 35.51
CA SER A 518 -16.67 25.96 34.67
C SER A 518 -17.84 24.98 34.62
N THR A 519 -18.98 25.43 34.10
CA THR A 519 -20.17 24.60 33.90
C THR A 519 -20.74 24.80 32.49
N GLY A 520 -21.60 23.88 32.06
CA GLY A 520 -22.36 23.97 30.81
C GLY A 520 -23.64 24.82 30.90
N ASP A 521 -23.84 25.58 31.99
CA ASP A 521 -25.09 26.31 32.27
C ASP A 521 -25.47 27.26 31.13
N ASP A 522 -24.49 28.05 30.68
CA ASP A 522 -24.61 28.98 29.57
C ASP A 522 -23.97 28.44 28.28
N ALA A 523 -22.88 27.68 28.37
CA ALA A 523 -22.15 27.13 27.23
C ALA A 523 -21.93 28.18 26.11
N CYS A 524 -22.34 27.86 24.89
CA CYS A 524 -22.33 28.76 23.74
C CYS A 524 -23.64 29.55 23.60
N LYS A 525 -24.66 29.29 24.43
CA LYS A 525 -26.03 29.83 24.33
C LYS A 525 -26.69 29.54 22.98
N SER A 526 -26.45 28.35 22.43
CA SER A 526 -27.08 27.94 21.16
C SER A 526 -28.59 27.74 21.29
N TYR A 527 -29.13 27.52 22.50
CA TYR A 527 -30.57 27.49 22.69
C TYR A 527 -31.23 28.84 22.34
N GLU A 528 -30.61 29.95 22.75
CA GLU A 528 -31.07 31.31 22.43
C GLU A 528 -30.61 31.79 21.04
N PHE A 529 -29.41 31.39 20.61
CA PHE A 529 -28.74 31.93 19.42
C PHE A 529 -28.53 30.91 18.29
N TYR A 530 -29.37 29.88 18.17
CA TYR A 530 -29.22 28.87 17.12
C TYR A 530 -29.21 29.46 15.70
N GLN A 531 -29.89 30.60 15.45
CA GLN A 531 -29.84 31.25 14.13
C GLN A 531 -28.42 31.75 13.80
N ARG A 532 -27.62 32.12 14.81
CA ARG A 532 -26.20 32.47 14.63
C ARG A 532 -25.40 31.25 14.22
N ASP A 533 -25.71 30.08 14.78
CA ASP A 533 -25.09 28.82 14.38
C ASP A 533 -25.41 28.50 12.91
N ILE A 534 -26.65 28.73 12.47
CA ILE A 534 -27.05 28.63 11.04
C ILE A 534 -26.24 29.59 10.18
N GLN A 535 -25.99 30.83 10.62
CA GLN A 535 -25.16 31.77 9.87
C GLN A 535 -23.72 31.29 9.69
N MET A 536 -23.12 30.70 10.73
CA MET A 536 -21.78 30.09 10.65
C MET A 536 -21.76 28.90 9.68
N MET A 537 -22.77 28.03 9.73
CA MET A 537 -22.88 26.89 8.82
C MET A 537 -23.07 27.33 7.37
N LYS A 538 -23.87 28.35 7.11
CA LYS A 538 -24.00 28.96 5.77
C LYS A 538 -22.71 29.60 5.30
N TYR A 539 -21.97 30.24 6.21
CA TYR A 539 -20.67 30.81 5.91
C TYR A 539 -19.69 29.72 5.44
N LEU A 540 -19.68 28.55 6.10
CA LEU A 540 -18.87 27.40 5.70
C LEU A 540 -19.36 26.75 4.38
N GLY A 541 -20.67 26.72 4.16
CA GLY A 541 -21.29 26.07 3.00
C GLY A 541 -21.42 24.55 3.12
N ILE A 542 -21.52 24.02 4.33
CA ILE A 542 -21.57 22.58 4.64
C ILE A 542 -22.78 21.85 4.02
N ASP A 543 -22.63 20.54 3.81
CA ASP A 543 -23.68 19.66 3.29
C ASP A 543 -24.68 19.22 4.38
N PHE A 544 -24.19 19.01 5.60
CA PHE A 544 -24.99 18.51 6.73
C PHE A 544 -24.45 19.01 8.07
N TYR A 545 -25.33 19.02 9.08
CA TYR A 545 -24.99 19.35 10.45
C TYR A 545 -25.40 18.21 11.38
N ARG A 546 -24.41 17.70 12.12
CA ARG A 546 -24.64 16.72 13.18
C ARG A 546 -24.82 17.43 14.52
N PHE A 547 -25.98 17.24 15.16
CA PHE A 547 -26.22 17.75 16.51
C PHE A 547 -26.91 16.68 17.37
N SER A 548 -26.89 16.85 18.68
CA SER A 548 -27.66 15.98 19.58
C SER A 548 -28.87 16.68 20.17
N ILE A 549 -29.89 15.88 20.51
CA ILE A 549 -31.09 16.35 21.21
C ILE A 549 -30.93 16.06 22.69
N ALA A 550 -31.25 17.05 23.54
CA ALA A 550 -31.18 16.89 24.97
C ALA A 550 -32.37 16.07 25.49
N TRP A 551 -32.11 14.89 26.05
CA TRP A 551 -33.17 14.05 26.62
C TRP A 551 -33.89 14.81 27.73
N THR A 552 -33.15 15.49 28.59
CA THR A 552 -33.69 16.35 29.66
C THR A 552 -34.55 17.51 29.18
N ARG A 553 -34.34 18.00 27.95
CA ARG A 553 -35.11 19.11 27.38
C ARG A 553 -36.41 18.62 26.76
N VAL A 554 -36.42 17.43 26.17
CA VAL A 554 -37.60 16.82 25.52
C VAL A 554 -38.48 16.07 26.52
N LEU A 555 -37.89 15.26 27.40
CA LEU A 555 -38.57 14.49 28.44
C LEU A 555 -38.01 14.86 29.83
N PRO A 556 -38.50 15.94 30.47
CA PRO A 556 -37.93 16.42 31.72
C PRO A 556 -38.01 15.44 32.90
N SER A 557 -39.02 14.57 32.93
CA SER A 557 -39.10 13.50 33.93
C SER A 557 -38.12 12.35 33.67
N GLY A 558 -37.54 12.29 32.47
CA GLY A 558 -36.82 11.15 31.91
C GLY A 558 -37.74 10.14 31.18
N PHE A 559 -39.05 10.23 31.38
CA PHE A 559 -40.04 9.29 30.83
C PHE A 559 -40.99 10.00 29.85
N ALA A 560 -41.59 9.24 28.92
CA ALA A 560 -42.52 9.77 27.90
C ALA A 560 -43.89 10.23 28.46
N ASN A 561 -44.06 10.28 29.79
CA ASN A 561 -45.29 10.77 30.43
C ASN A 561 -45.44 12.29 30.38
N ILE A 562 -44.33 13.03 30.29
CA ILE A 562 -44.30 14.48 30.17
C ILE A 562 -43.37 14.84 29.02
N ILE A 563 -43.96 15.24 27.90
CA ILE A 563 -43.22 15.78 26.74
C ILE A 563 -43.22 17.29 26.86
N ASN A 564 -42.03 17.89 26.89
CA ASN A 564 -41.87 19.33 26.95
C ASN A 564 -41.99 19.94 25.54
N GLN A 565 -43.11 20.60 25.29
CA GLN A 565 -43.38 21.19 23.97
C GLN A 565 -42.37 22.26 23.57
N ASP A 566 -41.85 23.06 24.52
CA ASP A 566 -40.84 24.08 24.17
C ASP A 566 -39.53 23.43 23.69
N GLY A 567 -39.13 22.32 24.34
CA GLY A 567 -38.03 21.49 23.86
C GLY A 567 -38.27 20.94 22.46
N ILE A 568 -39.48 20.45 22.18
CA ILE A 568 -39.89 20.03 20.84
C ILE A 568 -39.78 21.18 19.82
N ASP A 569 -40.29 22.35 20.18
CA ASP A 569 -40.33 23.52 19.31
C ASP A 569 -38.93 24.07 19.03
N TYR A 570 -38.00 24.01 19.99
CA TYR A 570 -36.62 24.40 19.78
C TYR A 570 -35.94 23.57 18.69
N TYR A 571 -36.00 22.24 18.77
CA TYR A 571 -35.38 21.39 17.75
C TYR A 571 -36.13 21.45 16.42
N ASN A 572 -37.46 21.61 16.41
CA ASN A 572 -38.20 21.88 15.19
C ASN A 572 -37.71 23.15 14.50
N ARG A 573 -37.56 24.25 15.23
CA ARG A 573 -37.01 25.50 14.69
C ARG A 573 -35.61 25.30 14.11
N LEU A 574 -34.72 24.59 14.82
CA LEU A 574 -33.38 24.30 14.32
C LEU A 574 -33.43 23.45 13.03
N ILE A 575 -34.20 22.36 13.01
CA ILE A 575 -34.33 21.44 11.88
C ILE A 575 -34.93 22.16 10.66
N ASP A 576 -35.99 22.94 10.85
CA ASP A 576 -36.63 23.70 9.78
C ASP A 576 -35.68 24.73 9.19
N GLU A 577 -34.92 25.44 10.03
CA GLU A 577 -33.95 26.43 9.58
C GLU A 577 -32.77 25.78 8.83
N LEU A 578 -32.29 24.60 9.26
CA LEU A 578 -31.26 23.84 8.53
C LEU A 578 -31.74 23.47 7.13
N ILE A 579 -32.94 22.88 7.03
CA ILE A 579 -33.53 22.45 5.75
C ILE A 579 -33.80 23.65 4.84
N ALA A 580 -34.32 24.75 5.40
CA ALA A 580 -34.55 25.99 4.65
C ALA A 580 -33.25 26.57 4.06
N ASN A 581 -32.10 26.24 4.63
CA ASN A 581 -30.78 26.65 4.15
C ASN A 581 -30.03 25.53 3.39
N GLY A 582 -30.70 24.42 3.06
CA GLY A 582 -30.13 23.32 2.28
C GLY A 582 -29.15 22.44 3.04
N ILE A 583 -29.14 22.49 4.38
CA ILE A 583 -28.25 21.71 5.25
C ILE A 583 -29.04 20.50 5.77
N GLU A 584 -28.51 19.29 5.57
CA GLU A 584 -29.16 18.07 6.07
C GLU A 584 -28.99 17.94 7.60
N PRO A 585 -30.07 17.72 8.37
CA PRO A 585 -29.96 17.41 9.80
C PRO A 585 -29.57 15.94 10.02
N MET A 586 -28.47 15.73 10.73
CA MET A 586 -28.04 14.42 11.25
C MET A 586 -28.19 14.44 12.77
N VAL A 587 -29.09 13.63 13.32
CA VAL A 587 -29.47 13.74 14.74
C VAL A 587 -28.89 12.61 15.57
N THR A 588 -28.17 12.97 16.62
CA THR A 588 -27.74 12.07 17.69
C THR A 588 -28.76 12.11 18.83
N MET A 589 -29.36 10.98 19.19
CA MET A 589 -30.39 10.96 20.24
C MET A 589 -29.79 11.13 21.63
N TYR A 590 -28.67 10.45 21.90
CA TYR A 590 -27.99 10.49 23.18
C TYR A 590 -26.51 10.81 23.03
N HIS A 591 -26.11 11.95 23.59
CA HIS A 591 -24.72 12.41 23.65
C HIS A 591 -24.38 12.80 25.10
N TRP A 592 -24.49 11.80 25.98
CA TRP A 592 -24.00 11.79 27.36
C TRP A 592 -24.79 12.61 28.39
N ASP A 593 -25.93 13.19 28.03
CA ASP A 593 -26.73 14.09 28.88
C ASP A 593 -27.92 13.39 29.57
N LEU A 594 -27.71 12.20 30.13
CA LEU A 594 -28.78 11.41 30.76
C LEU A 594 -29.56 12.24 31.80
N PRO A 595 -30.90 12.20 31.83
CA PRO A 595 -31.67 12.81 32.91
C PRO A 595 -31.24 12.26 34.28
N GLN A 596 -31.00 13.16 35.24
CA GLN A 596 -30.56 12.77 36.57
C GLN A 596 -31.56 11.82 37.24
N THR A 597 -32.86 11.99 36.98
CA THR A 597 -33.92 11.09 37.47
C THR A 597 -33.74 9.64 37.02
N LEU A 598 -33.20 9.38 35.83
CA LEU A 598 -32.91 8.03 35.35
C LEU A 598 -31.59 7.51 35.94
N GLN A 599 -30.61 8.41 36.13
CA GLN A 599 -29.36 8.06 36.81
C GLN A 599 -29.59 7.66 38.26
N ASP A 600 -30.51 8.31 38.97
CA ASP A 600 -30.89 7.98 40.35
C ASP A 600 -31.49 6.57 40.47
N LEU A 601 -32.00 6.02 39.36
CA LEU A 601 -32.47 4.63 39.24
C LEU A 601 -31.37 3.66 38.81
N GLY A 602 -30.13 4.11 38.67
CA GLY A 602 -28.96 3.33 38.25
C GLY A 602 -28.46 3.61 36.82
N GLY A 603 -29.16 4.46 36.07
CA GLY A 603 -28.77 4.88 34.72
C GLY A 603 -28.47 3.70 33.79
N TRP A 604 -27.34 3.75 33.09
CA TRP A 604 -26.96 2.72 32.12
C TRP A 604 -26.64 1.35 32.75
N THR A 605 -26.43 1.25 34.06
CA THR A 605 -26.30 -0.05 34.73
C THR A 605 -27.64 -0.75 34.97
N ASN A 606 -28.76 -0.02 34.87
CA ASN A 606 -30.10 -0.57 35.04
C ASN A 606 -30.66 -1.07 33.70
N PRO A 607 -31.06 -2.35 33.56
CA PRO A 607 -31.58 -2.89 32.29
C PRO A 607 -32.86 -2.21 31.78
N PHE A 608 -33.66 -1.58 32.66
CA PHE A 608 -34.86 -0.83 32.24
C PHE A 608 -34.53 0.42 31.40
N ILE A 609 -33.29 0.90 31.42
CA ILE A 609 -32.85 2.00 30.55
C ILE A 609 -33.08 1.69 29.07
N THR A 610 -33.08 0.41 28.70
CA THR A 610 -33.32 -0.03 27.32
C THR A 610 -34.74 0.29 26.86
N GLU A 611 -35.72 0.21 27.75
CA GLU A 611 -37.13 0.55 27.48
C GLU A 611 -37.33 2.05 27.49
N TRP A 612 -36.76 2.75 28.47
CA TRP A 612 -36.87 4.21 28.54
C TRP A 612 -36.22 4.91 27.35
N PHE A 613 -35.10 4.35 26.85
CA PHE A 613 -34.47 4.85 25.63
C PHE A 613 -35.31 4.55 24.37
N GLU A 614 -36.00 3.41 24.32
CA GLU A 614 -36.97 3.11 23.23
C GLU A 614 -38.12 4.13 23.22
N ASP A 615 -38.68 4.45 24.40
CA ASP A 615 -39.74 5.45 24.55
C ASP A 615 -39.27 6.86 24.17
N TYR A 616 -38.05 7.22 24.56
CA TYR A 616 -37.44 8.48 24.13
C TYR A 616 -37.25 8.53 22.61
N ALA A 617 -36.68 7.48 22.01
CA ALA A 617 -36.50 7.38 20.56
C ALA A 617 -37.83 7.49 19.81
N ARG A 618 -38.91 6.91 20.35
CA ARG A 618 -40.28 7.03 19.80
C ARG A 618 -40.70 8.49 19.67
N VAL A 619 -40.57 9.26 20.75
CA VAL A 619 -40.93 10.69 20.77
C VAL A 619 -40.11 11.47 19.73
N LEU A 620 -38.81 11.17 19.59
CA LEU A 620 -37.97 11.82 18.58
C LEU A 620 -38.38 11.46 17.14
N TYR A 621 -38.64 10.18 16.85
CA TYR A 621 -39.06 9.76 15.52
C TYR A 621 -40.41 10.36 15.13
N GLU A 622 -41.35 10.45 16.07
CA GLU A 622 -42.67 11.05 15.84
C GLU A 622 -42.59 12.56 15.64
N ALA A 623 -41.75 13.26 16.41
CA ALA A 623 -41.64 14.70 16.33
C ALA A 623 -40.84 15.20 15.11
N TYR A 624 -39.81 14.46 14.69
CA TYR A 624 -38.82 14.98 13.73
C TYR A 624 -38.53 14.08 12.52
N GLY A 625 -38.94 12.80 12.55
CA GLY A 625 -38.53 11.83 11.53
C GLY A 625 -39.16 12.04 10.14
N ASP A 626 -40.19 12.90 10.05
CA ASP A 626 -40.71 13.39 8.79
C ASP A 626 -39.65 14.16 7.98
N ARG A 627 -38.73 14.85 8.67
CA ARG A 627 -37.66 15.70 8.11
C ARG A 627 -36.26 15.12 8.30
N VAL A 628 -35.96 14.53 9.46
CA VAL A 628 -34.64 13.96 9.79
C VAL A 628 -34.47 12.59 9.14
N LYS A 629 -33.40 12.43 8.34
CA LYS A 629 -33.12 11.20 7.58
C LYS A 629 -31.92 10.41 8.03
N THR A 630 -31.07 10.97 8.90
CA THR A 630 -29.93 10.25 9.47
C THR A 630 -29.99 10.32 10.99
N TRP A 631 -30.21 9.16 11.61
CA TRP A 631 -30.34 8.99 13.05
C TRP A 631 -29.14 8.23 13.61
N ILE A 632 -28.52 8.78 14.66
CA ILE A 632 -27.50 8.14 15.47
C ILE A 632 -28.11 7.92 16.85
N THR A 633 -28.18 6.68 17.33
CA THR A 633 -28.77 6.41 18.64
C THR A 633 -27.89 6.94 19.76
N ILE A 634 -26.64 6.50 19.83
CA ILE A 634 -25.74 6.74 20.96
C ILE A 634 -24.38 7.17 20.40
N ASN A 635 -23.84 8.26 20.94
CA ASN A 635 -22.46 8.66 20.68
C ASN A 635 -21.48 7.96 21.62
N GLU A 636 -20.43 7.35 21.06
CA GLU A 636 -19.25 6.91 21.80
C GLU A 636 -19.56 6.09 23.07
N PRO A 637 -20.15 4.90 22.89
CA PRO A 637 -20.62 4.08 24.02
C PRO A 637 -19.51 3.70 25.00
N LYS A 638 -18.24 3.65 24.55
CA LYS A 638 -17.08 3.42 25.42
C LYS A 638 -16.85 4.55 26.41
N GLN A 639 -16.86 5.80 25.96
CA GLN A 639 -16.67 6.96 26.81
C GLN A 639 -17.77 7.01 27.86
N LEU A 640 -19.03 6.80 27.44
CA LEU A 640 -20.16 6.70 28.34
C LEU A 640 -20.01 5.60 29.40
N ALA A 641 -19.73 4.36 28.98
CA ALA A 641 -19.66 3.22 29.88
C ALA A 641 -18.41 3.28 30.78
N ILE A 642 -17.23 3.40 30.18
CA ILE A 642 -15.96 3.28 30.90
C ILE A 642 -15.66 4.55 31.70
N PHE A 643 -15.77 5.74 31.10
CA PHE A 643 -15.41 6.99 31.80
C PHE A 643 -16.49 7.43 32.79
N GLY A 644 -17.75 7.04 32.60
CA GLY A 644 -18.85 7.37 33.49
C GLY A 644 -19.10 6.35 34.62
N TYR A 645 -18.95 5.05 34.35
CA TYR A 645 -19.29 3.98 35.31
C TYR A 645 -18.10 3.12 35.78
N GLY A 646 -16.92 3.28 35.16
CA GLY A 646 -15.72 2.54 35.52
C GLY A 646 -14.57 3.41 36.06
N MET A 647 -14.60 4.72 35.84
CA MET A 647 -13.51 5.65 36.17
C MET A 647 -14.04 6.93 36.81
N THR A 648 -13.18 7.64 37.55
CA THR A 648 -13.51 8.98 38.05
C THR A 648 -13.11 10.04 37.03
N ARG A 649 -13.83 10.08 35.90
CA ARG A 649 -13.49 10.98 34.79
C ARG A 649 -14.69 11.75 34.26
N PHE A 650 -15.77 11.06 33.88
CA PHE A 650 -16.97 11.69 33.33
C PHE A 650 -18.18 11.48 34.25
N ALA A 651 -19.23 12.28 34.06
CA ALA A 651 -20.53 12.02 34.66
C ALA A 651 -21.01 10.59 34.27
N PRO A 652 -21.64 9.83 35.18
CA PRO A 652 -22.06 10.21 36.54
C PRO A 652 -21.00 9.98 37.64
N ASP A 653 -19.73 9.75 37.30
CA ASP A 653 -18.63 9.50 38.25
C ASP A 653 -18.88 8.29 39.17
N MET A 654 -19.49 7.24 38.61
CA MET A 654 -19.72 6.00 39.35
C MET A 654 -18.44 5.16 39.35
N VAL A 655 -17.91 4.87 40.54
CA VAL A 655 -16.64 4.13 40.70
C VAL A 655 -16.92 2.62 40.78
N SER A 656 -17.23 1.99 39.65
CA SER A 656 -17.43 0.54 39.54
C SER A 656 -16.55 -0.11 38.46
N PRO A 657 -15.22 -0.04 38.60
CA PRO A 657 -14.27 -0.44 37.56
C PRO A 657 -14.40 -1.93 37.20
N GLY A 658 -14.53 -2.21 35.91
CA GLY A 658 -14.61 -3.58 35.38
C GLY A 658 -15.85 -4.36 35.82
N ILE A 659 -16.91 -3.69 36.28
CA ILE A 659 -18.21 -4.28 36.63
C ILE A 659 -19.35 -3.40 36.10
N GLY A 660 -19.51 -2.19 36.65
CA GLY A 660 -20.62 -1.29 36.28
C GLY A 660 -20.49 -0.79 34.85
N ASP A 661 -19.28 -0.51 34.41
CA ASP A 661 -18.94 -0.24 33.02
C ASP A 661 -19.38 -1.37 32.07
N TYR A 662 -19.07 -2.64 32.35
CA TYR A 662 -19.53 -3.76 31.51
C TYR A 662 -21.05 -3.99 31.56
N MET A 663 -21.71 -3.71 32.69
CA MET A 663 -23.17 -3.70 32.76
C MET A 663 -23.76 -2.63 31.83
N ALA A 664 -23.17 -1.44 31.82
CA ALA A 664 -23.54 -0.37 30.91
C ALA A 664 -23.33 -0.78 29.44
N VAL A 665 -22.20 -1.40 29.08
CA VAL A 665 -21.94 -1.89 27.71
C VAL A 665 -23.09 -2.75 27.18
N LYS A 666 -23.54 -3.74 27.96
CA LYS A 666 -24.65 -4.62 27.56
C LYS A 666 -25.95 -3.83 27.35
N ASN A 667 -26.32 -2.98 28.30
CA ASN A 667 -27.57 -2.23 28.23
C ASN A 667 -27.57 -1.19 27.10
N ILE A 668 -26.44 -0.54 26.83
CA ILE A 668 -26.26 0.39 25.71
C ILE A 668 -26.53 -0.29 24.37
N LEU A 669 -25.98 -1.50 24.16
CA LEU A 669 -26.19 -2.26 22.92
C LEU A 669 -27.65 -2.68 22.74
N LEU A 670 -28.30 -3.11 23.82
CA LEU A 670 -29.72 -3.46 23.79
C LEU A 670 -30.61 -2.23 23.55
N ALA A 671 -30.30 -1.08 24.17
CA ALA A 671 -31.01 0.18 23.95
C ALA A 671 -30.90 0.63 22.49
N HIS A 672 -29.69 0.59 21.91
CA HIS A 672 -29.45 0.83 20.49
C HIS A 672 -30.30 -0.09 19.61
N ALA A 673 -30.24 -1.40 19.85
CA ALA A 673 -31.00 -2.38 19.07
C ALA A 673 -32.51 -2.13 19.15
N ARG A 674 -33.05 -1.79 20.33
CA ARG A 674 -34.48 -1.45 20.51
C ARG A 674 -34.86 -0.21 19.72
N ALA A 675 -34.08 0.86 19.78
CA ALA A 675 -34.32 2.07 19.00
C ALA A 675 -34.25 1.83 17.48
N TYR A 676 -33.33 0.96 17.02
CA TYR A 676 -33.24 0.54 15.62
C TYR A 676 -34.44 -0.28 15.18
N HIS A 677 -34.81 -1.33 15.92
CA HIS A 677 -35.97 -2.18 15.62
C HIS A 677 -37.27 -1.39 15.64
N LEU A 678 -37.40 -0.41 16.55
CA LEU A 678 -38.51 0.52 16.57
C LEU A 678 -38.59 1.32 15.26
N TYR A 679 -37.47 1.90 14.83
CA TYR A 679 -37.40 2.63 13.56
C TYR A 679 -37.78 1.74 12.38
N ASP A 680 -37.15 0.57 12.28
CA ASP A 680 -37.32 -0.36 11.18
C ASP A 680 -38.77 -0.83 11.02
N LYS A 681 -39.41 -1.20 12.14
CA LYS A 681 -40.76 -1.78 12.14
C LYS A 681 -41.86 -0.72 11.98
N VAL A 682 -41.69 0.45 12.57
CA VAL A 682 -42.79 1.44 12.69
C VAL A 682 -42.60 2.61 11.73
N TYR A 683 -41.39 3.17 11.62
CA TYR A 683 -41.20 4.48 11.00
C TYR A 683 -40.52 4.44 9.63
N ARG A 684 -39.62 3.47 9.38
CA ARG A 684 -38.74 3.43 8.19
C ARG A 684 -39.52 3.45 6.89
N LYS A 685 -40.66 2.75 6.82
CA LYS A 685 -41.51 2.67 5.63
C LYS A 685 -42.01 4.05 5.18
N GLU A 686 -42.38 4.91 6.12
CA GLU A 686 -42.93 6.24 5.85
C GLU A 686 -41.83 7.30 5.78
N GLN A 687 -40.90 7.27 6.74
CA GLN A 687 -39.89 8.31 6.92
C GLN A 687 -38.67 8.13 6.03
N LYS A 688 -38.35 6.89 5.62
CA LYS A 688 -37.27 6.54 4.66
C LYS A 688 -35.87 7.06 5.03
N GLY A 689 -35.58 7.18 6.32
CA GLY A 689 -34.25 7.49 6.82
C GLY A 689 -33.41 6.24 7.11
N VAL A 690 -32.23 6.49 7.68
CA VAL A 690 -31.28 5.48 8.18
C VAL A 690 -31.02 5.69 9.67
N CYS A 691 -30.77 4.60 10.38
CA CYS A 691 -30.51 4.57 11.80
C CYS A 691 -29.25 3.75 12.10
N GLY A 692 -28.37 4.28 12.93
CA GLY A 692 -27.14 3.62 13.33
C GLY A 692 -26.57 4.13 14.64
N ILE A 693 -25.31 3.78 14.91
CA ILE A 693 -24.58 4.15 16.13
C ILE A 693 -23.21 4.74 15.78
N THR A 694 -22.71 5.63 16.63
CA THR A 694 -21.36 6.19 16.51
C THR A 694 -20.42 5.57 17.53
N ILE A 695 -19.32 4.97 17.05
CA ILE A 695 -18.32 4.29 17.86
C ILE A 695 -17.00 5.06 17.78
N ALA A 696 -16.39 5.30 18.94
CA ALA A 696 -15.02 5.82 19.04
C ALA A 696 -14.05 4.77 18.50
N THR A 697 -13.52 5.01 17.31
CA THR A 697 -12.73 4.09 16.50
C THR A 697 -11.29 4.59 16.31
N ASP A 698 -10.71 5.14 17.38
CA ASP A 698 -9.28 5.39 17.44
C ASP A 698 -8.50 4.08 17.27
N PHE A 699 -7.44 4.11 16.46
CA PHE A 699 -6.69 2.89 16.20
C PHE A 699 -5.84 2.50 17.42
N ARG A 700 -5.66 1.20 17.61
CA ARG A 700 -4.85 0.59 18.66
C ARG A 700 -3.83 -0.34 18.01
N GLU A 701 -2.57 -0.11 18.32
CA GLU A 701 -1.46 -0.80 17.66
C GLU A 701 -0.41 -1.25 18.68
N GLY A 702 0.34 -2.29 18.38
CA GLY A 702 1.49 -2.66 19.19
C GLY A 702 2.58 -1.58 19.16
N ALA A 703 3.15 -1.24 20.31
CA ALA A 703 4.24 -0.26 20.41
C ALA A 703 5.52 -0.71 19.69
N THR A 704 5.72 -2.02 19.57
CA THR A 704 6.83 -2.62 18.84
C THR A 704 6.33 -3.73 17.91
N ASN A 705 7.22 -4.21 17.04
CA ASN A 705 6.94 -5.36 16.17
C ASN A 705 7.11 -6.71 16.88
N SER A 706 7.10 -6.73 18.22
CA SER A 706 7.10 -7.99 18.98
C SER A 706 5.71 -8.63 18.91
N SER A 707 5.64 -9.97 18.90
CA SER A 707 4.36 -10.66 18.86
C SER A 707 3.45 -10.28 20.04
N ALA A 708 4.03 -10.08 21.23
CA ALA A 708 3.30 -9.67 22.43
C ALA A 708 2.61 -8.31 22.25
N ASP A 709 3.34 -7.29 21.78
CA ASP A 709 2.75 -5.96 21.57
C ASP A 709 1.72 -5.96 20.43
N ILE A 710 1.93 -6.75 19.37
CA ILE A 710 0.97 -6.89 18.27
C ILE A 710 -0.33 -7.54 18.77
N GLU A 711 -0.23 -8.65 19.50
CA GLU A 711 -1.38 -9.34 20.10
C GLU A 711 -2.13 -8.43 21.08
N LEU A 712 -1.40 -7.66 21.90
CA LEU A 712 -1.98 -6.70 22.82
C LEU A 712 -2.69 -5.54 22.10
N GLY A 713 -2.12 -5.03 21.01
CA GLY A 713 -2.75 -4.02 20.16
C GLY A 713 -4.07 -4.52 19.54
N ASN A 714 -4.08 -5.76 19.05
CA ASN A 714 -5.30 -6.40 18.54
C ASN A 714 -6.35 -6.60 19.65
N LEU A 715 -5.93 -7.04 20.83
CA LEU A 715 -6.82 -7.15 21.98
C LEU A 715 -7.40 -5.79 22.39
N ALA A 716 -6.58 -4.73 22.36
CA ALA A 716 -7.05 -3.37 22.63
C ALA A 716 -8.09 -2.91 21.60
N MET A 717 -7.96 -3.27 20.31
CA MET A 717 -9.02 -3.04 19.31
C MET A 717 -10.30 -3.79 19.66
N ASP A 718 -10.22 -5.05 20.08
CA ASP A 718 -11.37 -5.86 20.50
C ASP A 718 -12.10 -5.24 21.70
N PHE A 719 -11.36 -4.70 22.67
CA PHE A 719 -11.95 -4.02 23.82
C PHE A 719 -12.54 -2.65 23.44
N GLU A 720 -11.74 -1.77 22.82
CA GLU A 720 -12.13 -0.37 22.65
C GLU A 720 -13.13 -0.12 21.52
N VAL A 721 -13.09 -0.94 20.47
CA VAL A 721 -13.98 -0.83 19.31
C VAL A 721 -14.87 -2.07 19.23
N GLY A 722 -14.27 -3.25 19.34
CA GLY A 722 -14.93 -4.54 19.13
C GLY A 722 -16.08 -4.84 20.09
N LEU A 723 -16.01 -4.44 21.37
CA LEU A 723 -17.11 -4.63 22.32
C LEU A 723 -18.42 -3.98 21.86
N TYR A 724 -18.33 -2.94 21.03
CA TYR A 724 -19.47 -2.19 20.52
C TYR A 724 -19.78 -2.52 19.07
N SER A 725 -18.75 -2.72 18.23
CA SER A 725 -18.94 -3.00 16.80
C SER A 725 -19.25 -4.45 16.50
N HIS A 726 -18.59 -5.41 17.16
CA HIS A 726 -18.73 -6.83 16.84
C HIS A 726 -20.16 -7.37 17.08
N PRO A 727 -20.89 -7.00 18.15
CA PRO A 727 -22.27 -7.43 18.34
C PRO A 727 -23.21 -6.99 17.21
N ILE A 728 -22.94 -5.85 16.58
CA ILE A 728 -23.79 -5.20 15.57
C ILE A 728 -23.39 -5.62 14.16
N PHE A 729 -22.11 -5.52 13.81
CA PHE A 729 -21.64 -5.60 12.42
C PHE A 729 -20.96 -6.93 12.04
N SER A 730 -20.58 -7.76 13.02
CA SER A 730 -19.99 -9.06 12.70
C SER A 730 -21.04 -10.01 12.11
N THR A 731 -20.58 -10.98 11.33
CA THR A 731 -21.45 -12.04 10.80
C THR A 731 -21.96 -12.99 11.88
N THR A 732 -21.29 -13.05 13.03
CA THR A 732 -21.63 -13.96 14.14
C THR A 732 -22.46 -13.33 15.24
N GLY A 733 -22.47 -12.00 15.35
CA GLY A 733 -22.99 -11.30 16.53
C GLY A 733 -22.17 -11.60 17.79
N GLY A 734 -22.70 -11.17 18.94
CA GLY A 734 -22.05 -11.35 20.25
C GLY A 734 -20.77 -10.49 20.44
N PHE A 735 -20.15 -10.58 21.61
CA PHE A 735 -18.90 -9.88 21.90
C PHE A 735 -17.67 -10.57 21.25
N PRO A 736 -16.56 -9.83 21.04
CA PRO A 736 -15.31 -10.42 20.55
C PRO A 736 -14.79 -11.52 21.48
N LYS A 737 -14.33 -12.63 20.88
CA LYS A 737 -13.96 -13.84 21.63
C LYS A 737 -12.78 -13.61 22.58
N ASP A 738 -11.77 -12.85 22.15
CA ASP A 738 -10.56 -12.65 22.93
C ASP A 738 -10.81 -11.72 24.12
N ALA A 739 -11.63 -10.69 23.96
CA ALA A 739 -12.11 -9.86 25.07
C ALA A 739 -12.93 -10.68 26.10
N VAL A 740 -13.90 -11.48 25.64
CA VAL A 740 -14.72 -12.34 26.52
C VAL A 740 -13.85 -13.31 27.30
N LYS A 741 -12.93 -13.99 26.61
CA LYS A 741 -11.99 -14.94 27.22
C LYS A 741 -11.15 -14.24 28.28
N ARG A 742 -10.56 -13.08 27.95
CA ARG A 742 -9.70 -12.32 28.86
C ARG A 742 -10.41 -11.92 30.14
N VAL A 743 -11.61 -11.36 30.05
CA VAL A 743 -12.39 -10.96 31.24
C VAL A 743 -12.81 -12.17 32.05
N ALA A 744 -13.21 -13.28 31.41
CA ALA A 744 -13.59 -14.50 32.10
C ALA A 744 -12.43 -15.12 32.90
N GLU A 745 -11.24 -15.19 32.30
CA GLU A 745 -10.02 -15.70 32.95
C GLU A 745 -9.65 -14.84 34.17
N LYS A 746 -9.62 -13.51 34.02
CA LYS A 746 -9.34 -12.60 35.13
C LYS A 746 -10.42 -12.65 36.21
N SER A 747 -11.69 -12.74 35.84
CA SER A 747 -12.80 -12.89 36.79
C SER A 747 -12.62 -14.15 37.64
N ALA A 748 -12.27 -15.28 37.03
CA ALA A 748 -12.01 -16.53 37.74
C ALA A 748 -10.79 -16.42 38.68
N GLN A 749 -9.70 -15.81 38.21
CA GLN A 749 -8.50 -15.57 39.03
C GLN A 749 -8.78 -14.66 40.23
N GLN A 750 -9.69 -13.71 40.08
CA GLN A 750 -10.13 -12.76 41.11
C GLN A 750 -11.21 -13.34 42.04
N GLY A 751 -11.63 -14.60 41.84
CA GLY A 751 -12.60 -15.27 42.70
C GLY A 751 -14.07 -14.95 42.41
N PHE A 752 -14.39 -14.32 41.28
CA PHE A 752 -15.78 -14.13 40.88
C PHE A 752 -16.39 -15.47 40.43
N PRO A 753 -17.61 -15.81 40.90
CA PRO A 753 -18.27 -17.06 40.51
C PRO A 753 -18.79 -17.07 39.06
N ARG A 754 -18.71 -15.91 38.38
CA ARG A 754 -19.15 -15.68 37.00
C ARG A 754 -18.30 -14.57 36.38
N THR A 755 -18.25 -14.52 35.05
CA THR A 755 -17.56 -13.43 34.34
C THR A 755 -18.16 -12.06 34.72
N ARG A 756 -17.29 -11.05 34.89
CA ARG A 756 -17.70 -9.66 35.13
C ARG A 756 -18.33 -9.00 33.91
N LEU A 757 -17.94 -9.40 32.69
CA LEU A 757 -18.59 -8.99 31.44
C LEU A 757 -19.91 -9.76 31.26
N PRO A 758 -21.09 -9.12 31.40
CA PRO A 758 -22.37 -9.81 31.29
C PRO A 758 -22.53 -10.43 29.90
N GLN A 759 -22.79 -11.74 29.85
CA GLN A 759 -22.95 -12.42 28.58
C GLN A 759 -24.24 -11.98 27.87
N LEU A 760 -24.17 -11.87 26.55
CA LEU A 760 -25.34 -11.83 25.69
C LEU A 760 -25.85 -13.25 25.53
N THR A 761 -27.13 -13.47 25.85
CA THR A 761 -27.83 -14.69 25.47
C THR A 761 -27.85 -14.81 23.95
N HIS A 762 -28.11 -16.01 23.43
CA HIS A 762 -28.23 -16.20 21.99
C HIS A 762 -29.31 -15.29 21.38
N GLU A 763 -30.45 -15.15 22.06
CA GLU A 763 -31.54 -14.27 21.64
C GLU A 763 -31.12 -12.79 21.62
N GLU A 764 -30.43 -12.31 22.65
CA GLU A 764 -29.91 -10.93 22.68
C GLU A 764 -28.87 -10.69 21.59
N ALA A 765 -27.94 -11.63 21.38
CA ALA A 765 -26.92 -11.51 20.34
C ALA A 765 -27.53 -11.47 18.93
N GLU A 766 -28.53 -12.32 18.65
CA GLU A 766 -29.27 -12.29 17.39
C GLU A 766 -30.14 -11.03 17.25
N TYR A 767 -30.69 -10.52 18.36
CA TYR A 767 -31.49 -9.28 18.36
C TYR A 767 -30.66 -8.05 18.02
N ILE A 768 -29.41 -7.98 18.49
CA ILE A 768 -28.47 -6.87 18.24
C ILE A 768 -27.82 -6.97 16.86
N LYS A 769 -27.53 -8.18 16.37
CA LYS A 769 -26.84 -8.39 15.10
C LYS A 769 -27.58 -7.74 13.93
N GLY A 770 -26.88 -6.91 13.16
CA GLY A 770 -27.41 -6.22 11.98
C GLY A 770 -28.27 -4.99 12.28
N THR A 771 -28.27 -4.47 13.52
CA THR A 771 -29.10 -3.32 13.92
C THR A 771 -28.52 -1.95 13.56
N SER A 772 -27.86 -1.82 12.40
CA SER A 772 -27.33 -0.53 11.95
C SER A 772 -27.23 -0.44 10.43
N ASP A 773 -27.72 0.67 9.86
CA ASP A 773 -27.67 0.94 8.41
C ASP A 773 -26.30 1.47 7.95
N PHE A 774 -25.51 1.98 8.89
CA PHE A 774 -24.18 2.53 8.67
C PHE A 774 -23.30 2.34 9.92
N PHE A 775 -21.99 2.53 9.79
CA PHE A 775 -21.05 2.58 10.89
C PHE A 775 -20.70 4.05 11.16
N GLY A 776 -21.17 4.60 12.28
CA GLY A 776 -20.76 5.93 12.73
C GLY A 776 -19.37 5.84 13.34
N PHE A 777 -18.47 6.70 12.89
CA PHE A 777 -17.03 6.58 13.11
C PHE A 777 -16.48 7.88 13.68
N ASN A 778 -16.11 7.87 14.96
CA ASN A 778 -15.36 8.97 15.57
C ASN A 778 -13.89 8.56 15.65
N HIS A 779 -12.98 9.43 15.26
CA HIS A 779 -11.56 9.12 15.32
C HIS A 779 -10.74 10.39 15.43
N TYR A 780 -9.80 10.40 16.38
CA TYR A 780 -8.94 11.53 16.68
C TYR A 780 -7.47 11.14 16.61
N SER A 781 -7.09 9.93 17.06
CA SER A 781 -5.68 9.55 17.16
C SER A 781 -5.45 8.03 17.19
N THR A 782 -4.20 7.64 17.45
CA THR A 782 -3.76 6.25 17.62
C THR A 782 -2.98 6.11 18.91
N LYS A 783 -3.26 5.05 19.67
CA LYS A 783 -2.47 4.68 20.86
C LYS A 783 -1.70 3.39 20.60
N PHE A 784 -0.50 3.34 21.17
CA PHE A 784 0.40 2.21 21.06
C PHE A 784 0.50 1.46 22.39
N TYR A 785 0.27 0.15 22.35
CA TYR A 785 0.18 -0.73 23.50
C TYR A 785 1.45 -1.57 23.68
N THR A 786 1.91 -1.70 24.92
CA THR A 786 3.01 -2.61 25.26
C THR A 786 2.82 -3.33 26.59
N GLU A 787 3.27 -4.58 26.63
CA GLU A 787 3.39 -5.32 27.90
C GLU A 787 4.63 -4.90 28.69
N LYS A 788 5.62 -4.29 28.03
CA LYS A 788 6.88 -3.94 28.67
C LYS A 788 6.66 -2.88 29.74
N GLY A 789 6.95 -3.23 30.99
CA GLY A 789 6.79 -2.36 32.15
C GLY A 789 5.40 -2.43 32.78
N TYR A 790 4.45 -3.15 32.17
CA TYR A 790 3.19 -3.48 32.83
C TYR A 790 3.44 -4.46 33.98
N THR A 791 2.91 -4.14 35.16
CA THR A 791 2.94 -5.04 36.33
C THR A 791 1.56 -5.12 36.97
N GLN A 792 1.25 -6.24 37.64
CA GLN A 792 0.00 -6.38 38.36
C GLN A 792 -0.14 -5.26 39.39
N GLY A 793 -1.24 -4.50 39.31
CA GLY A 793 -1.48 -3.31 40.12
C GLY A 793 -1.16 -1.98 39.42
N SER A 794 -0.75 -2.01 38.15
CA SER A 794 -0.59 -0.78 37.33
C SER A 794 -1.91 -0.03 37.13
N PHE A 795 -3.03 -0.75 37.19
CA PHE A 795 -4.40 -0.21 37.19
C PHE A 795 -5.18 -0.79 38.38
N PRO A 796 -6.32 -0.19 38.77
CA PRO A 796 -7.22 -0.80 39.74
C PRO A 796 -7.59 -2.24 39.35
N ILE A 797 -7.70 -3.13 40.33
CA ILE A 797 -8.02 -4.54 40.11
C ILE A 797 -9.32 -4.88 40.86
N PRO A 798 -10.38 -5.31 40.17
CA PRO A 798 -10.52 -5.38 38.71
C PRO A 798 -10.69 -3.99 38.06
N SER A 799 -10.40 -3.88 36.76
CA SER A 799 -10.79 -2.74 35.91
C SER A 799 -10.71 -3.09 34.42
N TYR A 800 -11.31 -2.24 33.58
CA TYR A 800 -11.21 -2.33 32.11
C TYR A 800 -9.76 -2.31 31.61
N ASP A 801 -8.92 -1.39 32.10
CA ASP A 801 -7.52 -1.29 31.69
C ASP A 801 -6.67 -2.45 32.23
N ASP A 802 -6.96 -2.92 33.45
CA ASP A 802 -6.36 -4.16 33.96
C ASP A 802 -6.72 -5.34 33.06
N ASP A 803 -7.97 -5.45 32.59
CA ASP A 803 -8.41 -6.51 31.70
C ASP A 803 -7.64 -6.55 30.38
N ILE A 804 -7.36 -5.40 29.76
CA ILE A 804 -6.49 -5.30 28.57
C ILE A 804 -5.04 -5.68 28.92
N GLY A 805 -4.53 -5.23 30.07
CA GLY A 805 -3.27 -5.73 30.64
C GLY A 805 -2.00 -5.17 29.99
N GLY A 806 -2.00 -3.89 29.61
CA GLY A 806 -0.84 -3.25 28.99
C GLY A 806 -0.80 -1.73 29.15
N LEU A 807 0.36 -1.13 28.92
CA LEU A 807 0.56 0.31 28.99
C LEU A 807 0.39 0.96 27.62
N THR A 808 -0.12 2.19 27.60
CA THR A 808 -0.36 2.95 26.35
C THR A 808 0.56 4.16 26.23
N SER A 809 0.94 4.52 25.01
CA SER A 809 1.67 5.76 24.72
C SER A 809 1.34 6.29 23.32
N TYR A 810 1.84 7.48 23.01
CA TYR A 810 1.93 8.03 21.65
C TYR A 810 3.33 7.86 21.06
N LEU A 811 4.15 6.93 21.58
CA LEU A 811 5.55 6.75 21.19
C LEU A 811 6.32 8.09 21.16
N ASN A 812 7.01 8.36 20.05
CA ASN A 812 7.80 9.58 19.84
C ASN A 812 7.05 10.63 19.01
N TYR A 813 5.73 10.50 18.82
CA TYR A 813 4.95 11.50 18.09
C TYR A 813 4.86 12.81 18.90
N LYS A 814 4.88 13.95 18.21
CA LYS A 814 4.68 15.28 18.83
C LYS A 814 3.27 15.34 19.38
N GLN A 815 3.14 15.37 20.71
CA GLN A 815 1.84 15.44 21.37
C GLN A 815 1.16 16.77 21.09
N ALA A 816 -0.12 16.71 20.76
CA ALA A 816 -0.96 17.91 20.65
C ALA A 816 -1.18 18.54 22.04
N PRO A 817 -1.53 19.84 22.12
CA PRO A 817 -1.90 20.49 23.38
C PRO A 817 -3.01 19.72 24.11
N VAL A 818 -4.00 19.24 23.36
CA VAL A 818 -4.98 18.27 23.82
C VAL A 818 -4.53 16.88 23.37
N ILE A 819 -3.96 16.10 24.29
CA ILE A 819 -3.17 14.91 23.95
C ILE A 819 -3.93 13.84 23.14
N HIS A 820 -5.25 13.73 23.30
CA HIS A 820 -6.05 12.73 22.59
C HIS A 820 -6.30 13.06 21.12
N SER A 821 -5.99 14.29 20.67
CA SER A 821 -5.97 14.68 19.25
C SER A 821 -4.55 14.74 18.67
N THR A 822 -3.59 14.01 19.26
CA THR A 822 -2.23 13.90 18.73
C THR A 822 -2.28 13.39 17.28
N ALA A 823 -1.70 14.15 16.35
CA ALA A 823 -1.83 13.90 14.91
C ALA A 823 -1.10 12.61 14.48
N ILE A 824 -1.87 11.58 14.15
CA ILE A 824 -1.37 10.29 13.62
C ILE A 824 -2.29 9.87 12.47
N PRO A 825 -2.24 10.56 11.31
CA PRO A 825 -3.22 10.40 10.23
C PRO A 825 -3.24 9.00 9.62
N ASN A 826 -2.11 8.28 9.63
CA ASN A 826 -2.08 6.88 9.19
C ASN A 826 -2.99 5.97 10.04
N GLY A 827 -3.22 6.36 11.31
CA GLY A 827 -4.18 5.72 12.21
C GLY A 827 -5.60 5.74 11.67
N MET A 828 -6.04 6.86 11.11
CA MET A 828 -7.37 7.01 10.49
C MET A 828 -7.55 6.01 9.34
N ARG A 829 -6.57 5.93 8.43
CA ARG A 829 -6.61 4.95 7.32
C ARG A 829 -6.61 3.52 7.82
N LYS A 830 -5.78 3.18 8.81
CA LYS A 830 -5.74 1.83 9.42
C LYS A 830 -7.07 1.47 10.09
N ALA A 831 -7.67 2.38 10.84
CA ALA A 831 -8.96 2.17 11.50
C ALA A 831 -10.09 1.97 10.49
N LEU A 832 -10.14 2.76 9.41
CA LEU A 832 -11.12 2.57 8.33
C LEU A 832 -10.95 1.21 7.62
N ASN A 833 -9.71 0.82 7.32
CA ASN A 833 -9.41 -0.50 6.75
C ASN A 833 -9.79 -1.64 7.72
N TRP A 834 -9.56 -1.46 9.03
CA TRP A 834 -9.97 -2.43 10.04
C TRP A 834 -11.49 -2.60 10.07
N VAL A 835 -12.27 -1.52 10.00
CA VAL A 835 -13.74 -1.59 9.88
C VAL A 835 -14.14 -2.30 8.59
N ARG A 836 -13.48 -1.99 7.45
CA ARG A 836 -13.73 -2.68 6.17
C ARG A 836 -13.61 -4.20 6.32
N GLU A 837 -12.53 -4.65 6.94
CA GLU A 837 -12.15 -6.06 7.05
C GLU A 837 -12.97 -6.82 8.09
N THR A 838 -13.25 -6.21 9.24
CA THR A 838 -13.89 -6.88 10.39
C THR A 838 -15.41 -6.70 10.45
N CYS A 839 -15.94 -5.64 9.85
CA CYS A 839 -17.35 -5.27 9.92
C CYS A 839 -18.08 -5.43 8.57
N ASN A 840 -17.47 -6.17 7.61
CA ASN A 840 -18.03 -6.45 6.28
C ASN A 840 -18.28 -5.19 5.43
N ASN A 841 -17.31 -4.26 5.43
CA ASN A 841 -17.31 -3.01 4.65
C ASN A 841 -18.65 -2.25 4.66
N PRO A 842 -19.17 -1.88 5.85
CA PRO A 842 -20.42 -1.14 5.96
C PRO A 842 -20.25 0.25 5.37
N ARG A 843 -21.35 0.95 5.10
CA ARG A 843 -21.30 2.39 4.83
C ARG A 843 -20.78 3.11 6.08
N ILE A 844 -19.71 3.87 5.97
CA ILE A 844 -19.07 4.57 7.10
C ILE A 844 -19.48 6.05 7.05
N LEU A 845 -19.97 6.55 8.17
CA LEU A 845 -20.16 7.99 8.40
C LEU A 845 -19.10 8.45 9.40
N ILE A 846 -18.09 9.21 8.97
CA ILE A 846 -17.17 9.82 9.94
C ILE A 846 -17.95 10.93 10.63
N THR A 847 -18.29 10.73 11.89
CA THR A 847 -19.20 11.57 12.67
C THR A 847 -18.48 12.58 13.54
N GLU A 848 -17.20 12.36 13.82
CA GLU A 848 -16.28 13.31 14.45
C GLU A 848 -14.83 13.07 14.03
N ASN A 849 -14.13 14.17 13.76
CA ASN A 849 -12.68 14.26 13.67
C ASN A 849 -12.27 15.71 13.98
N GLY A 850 -11.26 15.92 14.83
CA GLY A 850 -10.93 17.27 15.28
C GLY A 850 -9.57 17.40 15.96
N TYR A 851 -9.14 18.65 16.12
CA TYR A 851 -7.88 19.00 16.77
C TYR A 851 -8.11 19.98 17.92
N GLY A 852 -7.65 19.60 19.10
CA GLY A 852 -7.74 20.42 20.30
C GLY A 852 -6.49 21.27 20.51
N ASP A 853 -6.67 22.59 20.53
CA ASP A 853 -5.66 23.57 20.98
C ASP A 853 -6.11 24.24 22.30
N LEU A 854 -5.45 25.33 22.68
CA LEU A 854 -5.72 26.09 23.91
C LEU A 854 -6.21 27.52 23.61
N GLY A 855 -6.72 27.76 22.40
CA GLY A 855 -7.21 29.06 21.92
C GLY A 855 -6.30 29.75 20.91
N GLY A 856 -6.84 30.82 20.31
CA GLY A 856 -6.20 31.58 19.23
C GLY A 856 -7.00 31.51 17.93
N ALA A 857 -7.11 32.64 17.24
CA ALA A 857 -7.78 32.70 15.95
C ALA A 857 -6.93 32.08 14.82
N ASP A 858 -5.60 32.13 14.96
CA ASP A 858 -4.66 31.58 13.99
C ASP A 858 -4.23 30.16 14.36
N ASP A 859 -4.97 29.18 13.85
CA ASP A 859 -4.90 27.76 14.22
C ASP A 859 -4.35 26.88 13.08
N GLU A 860 -3.17 27.24 12.56
CA GLU A 860 -2.51 26.50 11.47
C GLU A 860 -2.29 25.02 11.79
N ASP A 861 -1.99 24.66 13.05
CA ASP A 861 -1.86 23.27 13.49
C ASP A 861 -3.18 22.48 13.29
N ARG A 862 -4.34 23.12 13.52
CA ARG A 862 -5.67 22.53 13.26
C ARG A 862 -5.92 22.38 11.76
N VAL A 863 -5.53 23.37 10.95
CA VAL A 863 -5.59 23.27 9.49
C VAL A 863 -4.76 22.09 9.00
N GLN A 864 -3.51 21.95 9.47
CA GLN A 864 -2.63 20.86 9.08
C GLN A 864 -3.20 19.50 9.49
N TYR A 865 -3.74 19.39 10.71
CA TYR A 865 -4.44 18.19 11.17
C TYR A 865 -5.57 17.79 10.22
N TYR A 866 -6.46 18.71 9.86
CA TYR A 866 -7.56 18.41 8.94
C TYR A 866 -7.08 18.06 7.53
N LYS A 867 -6.05 18.73 7.00
CA LYS A 867 -5.44 18.38 5.71
C LYS A 867 -4.96 16.93 5.73
N ASP A 868 -4.22 16.54 6.77
CA ASP A 868 -3.63 15.21 6.90
C ASP A 868 -4.70 14.12 7.08
N TYR A 869 -5.71 14.37 7.93
CA TYR A 869 -6.77 13.39 8.21
C TYR A 869 -7.76 13.25 7.06
N LEU A 870 -8.16 14.35 6.42
CA LEU A 870 -8.99 14.27 5.21
C LEU A 870 -8.21 13.57 4.09
N GLY A 871 -6.90 13.81 3.97
CA GLY A 871 -6.02 13.08 3.08
C GLY A 871 -6.00 11.56 3.37
N ALA A 872 -5.94 11.17 4.64
CA ALA A 872 -6.00 9.75 5.05
C ALA A 872 -7.36 9.11 4.74
N VAL A 873 -8.46 9.86 4.89
CA VAL A 873 -9.83 9.41 4.53
C VAL A 873 -9.94 9.17 3.03
N LEU A 874 -9.47 10.10 2.20
CA LEU A 874 -9.46 9.94 0.75
C LEU A 874 -8.66 8.70 0.33
N SER A 875 -7.52 8.45 0.96
CA SER A 875 -6.74 7.23 0.70
C SER A 875 -7.41 5.94 1.19
N ALA A 876 -8.22 6.01 2.26
CA ALA A 876 -9.02 4.86 2.68
C ALA A 876 -10.18 4.58 1.69
N ILE A 877 -10.75 5.60 1.07
CA ILE A 877 -11.73 5.45 -0.02
C ILE A 877 -11.08 4.79 -1.23
N GLU A 878 -9.85 5.17 -1.57
CA GLU A 878 -9.04 4.53 -2.62
C GLU A 878 -8.75 3.04 -2.30
N ASP A 879 -8.60 2.69 -1.02
CA ASP A 879 -8.50 1.30 -0.56
C ASP A 879 -9.84 0.52 -0.64
N GLY A 880 -10.93 1.17 -1.04
CA GLY A 880 -12.26 0.57 -1.15
C GLY A 880 -13.11 0.63 0.12
N CYS A 881 -12.76 1.46 1.11
CA CYS A 881 -13.62 1.74 2.25
C CYS A 881 -14.84 2.58 1.82
N ASN A 882 -16.04 2.19 2.23
CA ASN A 882 -17.28 2.87 1.84
C ASN A 882 -17.59 4.11 2.71
N VAL A 883 -16.72 5.12 2.68
CA VAL A 883 -16.89 6.36 3.47
C VAL A 883 -17.81 7.35 2.75
N ALA A 884 -18.85 7.82 3.44
CA ALA A 884 -19.87 8.69 2.86
C ALA A 884 -19.91 10.11 3.48
N THR A 885 -19.37 10.31 4.67
CA THR A 885 -19.31 11.63 5.31
C THR A 885 -17.96 11.88 5.98
N PHE A 886 -17.59 13.15 6.09
CA PHE A 886 -16.53 13.65 6.97
C PHE A 886 -17.09 14.81 7.80
N THR A 887 -17.01 14.69 9.12
CA THR A 887 -17.61 15.67 10.05
C THR A 887 -16.53 16.27 10.93
N ALA A 888 -16.33 17.59 10.83
CA ALA A 888 -15.41 18.31 11.69
C ALA A 888 -16.00 18.47 13.11
N TRP A 889 -15.25 18.00 14.11
CA TRP A 889 -15.45 18.31 15.51
C TRP A 889 -14.54 19.50 15.89
N SER A 890 -15.07 20.70 16.10
CA SER A 890 -16.50 21.07 16.18
C SER A 890 -16.83 22.32 15.37
N LEU A 891 -18.14 22.61 15.21
CA LEU A 891 -18.57 23.88 14.61
C LEU A 891 -17.95 25.08 15.33
N MET A 892 -17.98 25.09 16.66
CA MET A 892 -17.47 26.18 17.48
C MET A 892 -16.89 25.66 18.78
N ASP A 893 -16.03 26.46 19.39
CA ASP A 893 -15.50 26.19 20.72
C ASP A 893 -16.66 26.03 21.70
N ASN A 894 -16.56 25.06 22.58
CA ASN A 894 -17.67 24.62 23.41
C ASN A 894 -17.16 24.14 24.77
N PHE A 895 -18.07 23.70 25.64
CA PHE A 895 -17.70 23.12 26.93
C PHE A 895 -17.13 21.70 26.72
N GLU A 896 -15.82 21.50 26.82
CA GLU A 896 -15.15 20.23 26.54
C GLU A 896 -15.07 19.35 27.80
N TRP A 897 -16.24 18.99 28.33
CA TRP A 897 -16.42 17.99 29.38
C TRP A 897 -15.59 18.26 30.65
N ASP A 898 -14.77 17.31 31.11
CA ASP A 898 -13.88 17.46 32.27
C ASP A 898 -12.79 18.54 32.08
N GLY A 899 -12.54 18.94 30.83
CA GLY A 899 -11.64 20.02 30.45
C GLY A 899 -12.22 21.44 30.56
N GLY A 900 -13.54 21.58 30.72
CA GLY A 900 -14.21 22.87 30.76
C GLY A 900 -14.04 23.65 29.45
N TYR A 901 -13.79 24.96 29.54
CA TYR A 901 -13.55 25.79 28.36
C TYR A 901 -12.07 25.91 27.99
N GLY A 902 -11.15 25.24 28.70
CA GLY A 902 -9.72 25.30 28.40
C GLY A 902 -9.37 24.75 27.01
N PRO A 903 -9.69 23.48 26.72
CA PRO A 903 -9.53 22.89 25.39
C PRO A 903 -10.46 23.56 24.37
N LYS A 904 -9.93 23.84 23.17
CA LYS A 904 -10.69 24.44 22.08
C LYS A 904 -10.64 23.53 20.86
N PHE A 905 -11.79 23.14 20.32
CA PHE A 905 -11.93 22.25 19.15
C PHE A 905 -12.62 22.92 17.96
N GLY A 906 -13.21 24.09 18.17
CA GLY A 906 -14.06 24.76 17.20
C GLY A 906 -13.30 25.32 16.02
N LEU A 907 -13.93 25.21 14.85
CA LEU A 907 -13.60 26.03 13.68
C LEU A 907 -13.87 27.53 13.94
N PHE A 908 -14.79 27.82 14.87
CA PHE A 908 -15.09 29.17 15.33
C PHE A 908 -14.71 29.33 16.79
N ASP A 909 -14.00 30.42 17.09
CA ASP A 909 -13.74 30.89 18.44
C ASP A 909 -15.02 31.43 19.06
N VAL A 910 -15.23 31.17 20.34
CA VAL A 910 -16.37 31.69 21.11
C VAL A 910 -15.84 32.54 22.26
N ASP A 911 -16.30 33.79 22.30
CA ASP A 911 -16.02 34.67 23.43
C ASP A 911 -16.95 34.28 24.60
N PHE A 912 -16.42 33.52 25.56
CA PHE A 912 -17.17 33.05 26.73
C PHE A 912 -17.41 34.15 27.78
N ASP A 913 -16.71 35.28 27.69
CA ASP A 913 -16.91 36.44 28.56
C ASP A 913 -17.98 37.40 28.01
N ASP A 914 -18.26 37.35 26.70
CA ASP A 914 -19.38 38.06 26.08
C ASP A 914 -20.72 37.39 26.39
N ASP A 915 -21.67 38.15 26.93
CA ASP A 915 -23.04 37.71 27.21
C ASP A 915 -23.76 37.15 25.99
N LYS A 916 -23.42 37.64 24.78
CA LYS A 916 -23.97 37.17 23.50
C LYS A 916 -23.15 36.05 22.87
N ARG A 917 -22.07 35.62 23.52
CA ARG A 917 -21.16 34.56 23.06
C ARG A 917 -20.72 34.76 21.62
N THR A 918 -20.21 35.95 21.27
CA THR A 918 -19.80 36.27 19.89
C THR A 918 -18.91 35.17 19.30
N ARG A 919 -19.18 34.79 18.04
CA ARG A 919 -18.39 33.77 17.33
C ARG A 919 -17.57 34.38 16.22
N LYS A 920 -16.30 33.97 16.12
CA LYS A 920 -15.37 34.44 15.08
C LYS A 920 -14.74 33.26 14.36
N PRO A 921 -14.67 33.26 13.01
CA PRO A 921 -14.03 32.19 12.27
C PRO A 921 -12.53 32.17 12.57
N LYS A 922 -11.99 30.99 12.84
CA LYS A 922 -10.55 30.77 12.90
C LYS A 922 -9.99 30.51 11.49
N THR A 923 -8.66 30.44 11.38
CA THR A 923 -7.94 30.08 10.15
C THR A 923 -8.49 28.76 9.56
N SER A 924 -8.84 27.79 10.42
CA SER A 924 -9.47 26.52 10.05
C SER A 924 -10.88 26.63 9.49
N ALA A 925 -11.74 27.57 9.94
CA ALA A 925 -13.05 27.79 9.33
C ALA A 925 -12.94 28.32 7.90
N VAL A 926 -12.02 29.27 7.66
CA VAL A 926 -11.76 29.81 6.32
C VAL A 926 -11.22 28.73 5.40
N TRP A 927 -10.31 27.89 5.91
CA TRP A 927 -9.80 26.73 5.17
C TRP A 927 -10.92 25.73 4.83
N TYR A 928 -11.73 25.33 5.80
CA TYR A 928 -12.77 24.32 5.60
C TYR A 928 -13.84 24.80 4.61
N LYS A 929 -14.22 26.08 4.69
CA LYS A 929 -15.06 26.75 3.68
C LYS A 929 -14.50 26.62 2.27
N ASN A 930 -13.19 26.84 2.09
CA ASN A 930 -12.54 26.72 0.79
C ASN A 930 -12.60 25.28 0.26
N VAL A 931 -12.30 24.29 1.11
CA VAL A 931 -12.36 22.86 0.71
C VAL A 931 -13.76 22.46 0.27
N ILE A 932 -14.79 22.91 1.01
CA ILE A 932 -16.18 22.64 0.65
C ILE A 932 -16.56 23.30 -0.68
N ALA A 933 -16.24 24.60 -0.84
CA ALA A 933 -16.60 25.36 -2.03
C ALA A 933 -15.88 24.86 -3.30
N THR A 934 -14.60 24.50 -3.18
CA THR A 934 -13.79 24.05 -4.32
C THR A 934 -13.93 22.56 -4.59
N ARG A 935 -14.44 21.80 -3.62
CA ARG A 935 -14.45 20.32 -3.61
C ARG A 935 -13.06 19.74 -3.89
N LYS A 936 -12.03 20.42 -3.37
CA LYS A 936 -10.63 20.04 -3.52
C LYS A 936 -9.91 20.22 -2.20
N LEU A 937 -9.11 19.22 -1.84
CA LEU A 937 -8.11 19.35 -0.82
C LEU A 937 -6.87 19.95 -1.47
N ASP A 938 -6.69 21.27 -1.32
CA ASP A 938 -5.51 22.02 -1.74
C ASP A 938 -4.51 22.14 -0.57
N PRO A 939 -3.37 21.45 -0.60
CA PRO A 939 -2.38 21.51 0.46
C PRO A 939 -1.65 22.85 0.52
N ASN A 940 -1.60 23.61 -0.58
CA ASN A 940 -0.97 24.93 -0.68
C ASN A 940 -1.90 26.07 -0.27
N TYR A 941 -3.20 25.82 -0.14
CA TYR A 941 -4.12 26.86 0.28
C TYR A 941 -3.80 27.28 1.72
N THR A 942 -3.33 28.51 1.85
CA THR A 942 -3.20 29.22 3.12
C THR A 942 -4.40 30.16 3.24
N PRO A 943 -5.33 29.88 4.15
CA PRO A 943 -6.44 30.80 4.42
C PRO A 943 -5.93 32.13 5.01
N GLU A 944 -6.51 33.24 4.57
CA GLU A 944 -6.34 34.54 5.23
C GLU A 944 -7.48 34.74 6.22
N LEU A 945 -7.15 35.10 7.46
CA LEU A 945 -8.13 35.40 8.49
C LEU A 945 -9.04 36.56 8.06
N GLN A 946 -10.34 36.38 8.30
CA GLN A 946 -11.35 37.39 7.97
C GLN A 946 -11.83 38.04 9.26
N ASP A 947 -11.86 39.36 9.29
CA ASP A 947 -12.46 40.12 10.40
C ASP A 947 -13.98 40.12 10.27
N ILE A 948 -14.56 38.95 10.55
CA ILE A 948 -16.00 38.70 10.56
C ILE A 948 -16.36 38.24 11.96
N SER A 949 -17.44 38.80 12.50
CA SER A 949 -18.07 38.30 13.71
C SER A 949 -19.51 37.95 13.39
N PHE A 950 -19.94 36.82 13.90
CA PHE A 950 -21.32 36.38 13.83
C PHE A 950 -22.01 36.83 15.07
#